data_AF-A0A944S5M1-F1
#
_entry.id   AF-A0A944S5M1-F1
#
_cell.length_a   1.000
_cell.length_b   1.000
_cell.length_c   1.000
_cell.angle_alpha   90.00
_cell.angle_beta   90.00
_cell.angle_gamma   90.00
#
_symmetry.space_group_name_H-M   'P 1'
#
loop_
_entity.id
_entity.type
_entity.pdbx_description
1 polymer ?
#
loop_
_entity_poly.entity_id
_entity_poly.type
_entity_poly.pdbx_seq_one_letter_code
_entity_poly.pdbx_strand_id
1 'polypeptide(L)'
;MWLLPLVWTGLSSPANAQIITVPPPAGLSGETTITPPPGPAIVIYHVGLLGLLNKARLEQIELRISPLASPLAAPLEDGDIKNLRLVESANHIFGDADDVELNKVQKKDIDLSGGVTIIPDKKGKATPVGLFPLPVGELLRHYFIVAEIAPNVPDGHAFRVGAAVGHIKVTTPANIGLPVWASNSDRVVVGSLEPVIGVNVSSLDFGTVSVGSDSTRPIQITNTGAANLTISQVNSTDARFGSSPTSLVVVPAATGSLDITYTPNVAGTHGATLSLDHNGPDTPTSLTLSGSGTGGVTPPQILAQPNSHEYDPVLINTTDTLHVQISNAGAATAQISNVIVSNTQFAVTPVSFTLAPGQVQDLSVIHRPTLLGPITGKVSVHVVGLSNPVPILLSGFGASPGLTVAATDIDFGNISYSETGQARLQLTNQSDLPIDVTDISTGDAQFTHDIDQVVVGAWETIDLVLGFQASSLGTKTTTLSVRHEAALAPITVALRADATVALKNSSLSFGRTDPGRTAWLPVTIENPSGSDVTITSIISDNPRFVPDCNTCVIPANGSVDVLVAFTPLDYSQQSAQLSITHNPTIFVGIVGNNYPRQTSPGIDASGEPLETLQVPFGGEWLASLLVCFYALIRRRLS
;
A
#
# COMPACT_ATOMS: atom_id res chain seq x y z
N MET A 1 -38.32 -87.16 -1.80
CA MET A 1 -38.65 -86.62 -3.14
C MET A 1 -37.99 -85.26 -3.24
N TRP A 2 -37.09 -85.10 -4.21
CA TRP A 2 -36.41 -83.85 -4.51
C TRP A 2 -37.40 -82.80 -5.02
N LEU A 3 -37.18 -81.52 -4.70
CA LEU A 3 -37.25 -80.41 -5.66
C LEU A 3 -36.61 -79.12 -5.10
N LEU A 4 -35.73 -78.58 -5.93
CA LEU A 4 -34.91 -77.37 -5.85
C LEU A 4 -35.75 -76.11 -6.26
N PRO A 5 -35.20 -74.88 -6.23
CA PRO A 5 -35.85 -73.65 -5.80
C PRO A 5 -36.39 -72.78 -6.94
N LEU A 6 -37.19 -71.77 -6.57
CA LEU A 6 -37.48 -70.60 -7.39
C LEU A 6 -37.12 -69.33 -6.58
N VAL A 7 -36.38 -68.42 -7.24
CA VAL A 7 -35.83 -67.18 -6.71
C VAL A 7 -36.46 -65.98 -7.43
N TRP A 8 -36.76 -64.92 -6.64
CA TRP A 8 -36.94 -63.48 -6.97
C TRP A 8 -38.26 -63.00 -7.61
N THR A 9 -38.88 -61.82 -7.34
CA THR A 9 -38.61 -60.46 -6.75
C THR A 9 -39.95 -59.90 -6.21
N GLY A 10 -40.13 -59.01 -5.22
CA GLY A 10 -39.44 -57.77 -4.83
C GLY A 10 -40.36 -56.54 -5.03
N LEU A 11 -40.89 -55.95 -3.94
CA LEU A 11 -41.49 -54.59 -3.80
C LEU A 11 -41.86 -54.38 -2.30
N SER A 12 -40.89 -54.05 -1.44
CA SER A 12 -40.60 -52.72 -0.88
C SER A 12 -41.64 -52.18 0.13
N SER A 13 -41.49 -52.56 1.41
CA SER A 13 -42.01 -51.81 2.57
C SER A 13 -40.90 -50.89 3.15
N PRO A 14 -41.23 -49.80 3.86
CA PRO A 14 -40.21 -48.94 4.45
C PRO A 14 -39.48 -49.64 5.60
N ALA A 15 -38.17 -49.77 5.46
CA ALA A 15 -37.21 -50.18 6.49
C ALA A 15 -37.15 -49.11 7.61
N ASN A 16 -37.06 -49.44 8.90
CA ASN A 16 -35.87 -50.00 9.53
C ASN A 16 -36.21 -50.90 10.74
N ALA A 17 -36.42 -52.18 10.47
CA ALA A 17 -35.85 -53.24 11.28
C ALA A 17 -35.27 -54.24 10.27
N GLN A 18 -33.94 -54.34 10.17
CA GLN A 18 -33.34 -55.41 9.38
C GLN A 18 -33.68 -56.73 10.08
N ILE A 19 -34.59 -57.49 9.49
CA ILE A 19 -34.88 -58.86 9.91
C ILE A 19 -33.74 -59.73 9.38
N ILE A 20 -32.80 -60.11 10.25
CA ILE A 20 -31.76 -61.08 9.92
C ILE A 20 -32.37 -62.48 10.10
N THR A 21 -32.71 -63.14 9.00
CA THR A 21 -33.09 -64.57 9.00
C THR A 21 -31.85 -65.44 9.01
N VAL A 22 -31.64 -66.22 10.09
CA VAL A 22 -30.67 -67.33 10.11
C VAL A 22 -31.44 -68.64 10.10
N PRO A 23 -31.21 -69.57 9.14
CA PRO A 23 -31.89 -70.85 9.14
C PRO A 23 -31.41 -71.73 10.31
N PRO A 24 -32.27 -72.61 10.87
CA PRO A 24 -31.89 -73.45 12.01
C PRO A 24 -30.78 -74.44 11.62
N PRO A 25 -29.78 -74.70 12.48
CA PRO A 25 -28.83 -75.77 12.24
C PRO A 25 -29.56 -77.12 12.36
N ALA A 26 -29.37 -77.99 11.37
CA ALA A 26 -29.88 -79.35 11.40
C ALA A 26 -29.05 -80.18 12.41
N GLY A 27 -29.54 -80.29 13.65
CA GLY A 27 -28.93 -81.13 14.67
C GLY A 27 -29.43 -80.84 16.08
N LEU A 28 -29.83 -81.89 16.80
CA LEU A 28 -30.24 -81.83 18.20
C LEU A 28 -29.12 -81.24 19.09
N SER A 29 -29.51 -80.39 20.05
CA SER A 29 -28.71 -79.72 21.08
C SER A 29 -27.78 -78.59 20.61
N GLY A 30 -28.24 -77.34 20.79
CA GLY A 30 -27.41 -76.14 20.74
C GLY A 30 -28.02 -75.04 21.61
N GLU A 31 -27.25 -74.53 22.59
CA GLU A 31 -27.62 -73.38 23.41
C GLU A 31 -27.45 -72.08 22.60
N THR A 32 -28.49 -71.24 22.51
CA THR A 32 -28.38 -69.90 21.91
C THR A 32 -28.23 -68.85 23.00
N THR A 33 -27.18 -68.03 22.93
CA THR A 33 -26.91 -66.92 23.86
C THR A 33 -27.18 -65.61 23.14
N ILE A 34 -27.99 -64.72 23.71
CA ILE A 34 -28.28 -63.39 23.12
C ILE A 34 -27.97 -62.31 24.17
N THR A 35 -27.14 -61.35 23.78
CA THR A 35 -26.84 -60.14 24.57
C THR A 35 -27.80 -59.02 24.18
N PRO A 36 -28.57 -58.44 25.12
CA PRO A 36 -29.41 -57.28 24.81
C PRO A 36 -28.56 -56.03 24.51
N PRO A 37 -29.03 -55.11 23.65
CA PRO A 37 -28.38 -53.81 23.45
C PRO A 37 -28.60 -52.91 24.69
N PRO A 38 -27.72 -51.90 24.92
CA PRO A 38 -27.81 -51.02 26.08
C PRO A 38 -29.07 -50.15 26.02
N GLY A 39 -29.87 -50.16 27.09
CA GLY A 39 -31.09 -49.35 27.24
C GLY A 39 -32.30 -50.16 27.74
N PRO A 40 -33.44 -49.50 28.06
CA PRO A 40 -34.66 -50.18 28.47
C PRO A 40 -35.17 -51.08 27.33
N ALA A 41 -35.15 -52.40 27.55
CA ALA A 41 -35.58 -53.40 26.58
C ALA A 41 -36.82 -54.14 27.09
N ILE A 42 -37.81 -54.31 26.21
CA ILE A 42 -38.92 -55.25 26.42
C ILE A 42 -38.49 -56.58 25.80
N VAL A 43 -38.47 -57.64 26.61
CA VAL A 43 -38.14 -58.99 26.15
C VAL A 43 -39.40 -59.85 26.17
N ILE A 44 -39.72 -60.46 25.02
CA ILE A 44 -40.88 -61.36 24.85
C ILE A 44 -40.37 -62.78 24.61
N TYR A 45 -40.76 -63.73 25.46
CA TYR A 45 -40.44 -65.15 25.29
C TYR A 45 -41.68 -65.96 24.89
N HIS A 46 -41.54 -66.83 23.88
CA HIS A 46 -42.59 -67.76 23.46
C HIS A 46 -42.35 -69.15 24.05
N VAL A 47 -43.34 -69.71 24.75
CA VAL A 47 -43.28 -71.08 25.28
C VAL A 47 -44.35 -71.92 24.57
N GLY A 48 -43.92 -72.75 23.61
CA GLY A 48 -44.77 -73.73 22.95
C GLY A 48 -44.85 -75.03 23.76
N LEU A 49 -46.01 -75.37 24.32
CA LEU A 49 -46.25 -76.70 24.91
C LEU A 49 -46.84 -77.62 23.84
N LEU A 50 -46.01 -78.49 23.25
CA LEU A 50 -46.48 -79.58 22.40
C LEU A 50 -46.49 -80.90 23.18
N GLY A 51 -47.68 -81.43 23.48
CA GLY A 51 -47.80 -82.77 24.08
C GLY A 51 -49.24 -83.26 24.14
N LEU A 52 -49.48 -84.46 23.59
CA LEU A 52 -50.74 -85.21 23.67
C LEU A 52 -51.11 -85.50 25.14
N LEU A 53 -51.87 -84.62 25.77
CA LEU A 53 -52.38 -84.78 27.13
C LEU A 53 -53.91 -84.89 27.10
N ASN A 54 -54.41 -86.08 26.77
CA ASN A 54 -55.79 -86.42 27.07
C ASN A 54 -55.89 -86.67 28.59
N LYS A 55 -56.30 -85.62 29.34
CA LYS A 55 -56.68 -85.62 30.77
C LYS A 55 -55.59 -85.51 31.86
N ALA A 56 -54.46 -84.83 31.66
CA ALA A 56 -53.65 -84.37 32.80
C ALA A 56 -53.79 -82.85 33.03
N ARG A 57 -53.87 -82.46 34.31
CA ARG A 57 -54.00 -81.06 34.75
C ARG A 57 -52.62 -80.44 34.96
N LEU A 58 -52.36 -79.29 34.32
CA LEU A 58 -51.22 -78.43 34.64
C LEU A 58 -51.65 -77.51 35.79
N GLU A 59 -51.03 -77.64 36.97
CA GLU A 59 -51.42 -76.87 38.15
C GLU A 59 -50.38 -75.78 38.52
N GLN A 60 -49.11 -75.92 38.12
CA GLN A 60 -48.02 -74.99 38.44
C GLN A 60 -46.96 -74.91 37.33
N ILE A 61 -46.34 -73.73 37.17
CA ILE A 61 -45.15 -73.50 36.33
C ILE A 61 -44.06 -72.89 37.21
N GLU A 62 -42.85 -73.45 37.17
CA GLU A 62 -41.66 -72.92 37.85
C GLU A 62 -40.77 -72.22 36.82
N LEU A 63 -40.50 -70.93 37.02
CA LEU A 63 -39.57 -70.14 36.20
C LEU A 63 -38.27 -69.95 36.98
N ARG A 64 -37.13 -70.29 36.35
CA ARG A 64 -35.80 -70.04 36.91
C ARG A 64 -35.05 -69.09 36.00
N ILE A 65 -34.54 -68.02 36.59
CA ILE A 65 -33.60 -67.09 35.94
C ILE A 65 -32.25 -67.29 36.63
N SER A 66 -31.19 -67.53 35.88
CA SER A 66 -29.85 -67.72 36.44
C SER A 66 -28.88 -66.73 35.82
N PRO A 67 -28.02 -66.05 36.60
CA PRO A 67 -26.95 -65.25 36.04
C PRO A 67 -25.96 -66.18 35.31
N LEU A 68 -25.57 -65.80 34.09
CA LEU A 68 -24.52 -66.50 33.37
C LEU A 68 -23.27 -66.53 34.25
N ALA A 69 -22.53 -67.64 34.25
CA ALA A 69 -21.34 -67.79 35.07
C ALA A 69 -20.20 -66.90 34.56
N SER A 70 -20.29 -65.60 34.80
CA SER A 70 -19.19 -64.65 34.74
C SER A 70 -18.82 -64.30 36.19
N PRO A 71 -17.57 -64.52 36.63
CA PRO A 71 -17.17 -64.31 38.03
C PRO A 71 -17.19 -62.84 38.49
N LEU A 72 -17.68 -61.91 37.66
CA LEU A 72 -17.69 -60.46 37.89
C LEU A 72 -19.09 -59.83 37.85
N ALA A 73 -20.17 -60.58 37.63
CA ALA A 73 -21.53 -60.03 37.63
C ALA A 73 -22.11 -59.96 39.07
N ALA A 74 -22.57 -58.78 39.48
CA ALA A 74 -23.33 -58.62 40.72
C ALA A 74 -24.66 -59.41 40.66
N PRO A 75 -25.16 -59.95 41.78
CA PRO A 75 -26.45 -60.65 41.80
C PRO A 75 -27.60 -59.67 41.46
N LEU A 76 -28.63 -60.16 40.76
CA LEU A 76 -29.87 -59.40 40.50
C LEU A 76 -30.55 -59.01 41.83
N GLU A 77 -30.99 -57.77 41.93
CA GLU A 77 -31.67 -57.22 43.11
C GLU A 77 -33.20 -57.10 42.90
N ASP A 78 -33.93 -56.94 44.00
CA ASP A 78 -35.39 -56.76 43.97
C ASP A 78 -35.74 -55.43 43.27
N GLY A 79 -36.49 -55.50 42.17
CA GLY A 79 -36.87 -54.35 41.34
C GLY A 79 -36.14 -54.20 40.00
N ASP A 80 -35.15 -55.05 39.69
CA ASP A 80 -34.44 -55.06 38.39
C ASP A 80 -35.29 -55.57 37.22
N ILE A 81 -36.26 -56.44 37.53
CA ILE A 81 -37.26 -56.97 36.60
C ILE A 81 -38.60 -56.38 37.00
N LYS A 82 -39.24 -55.64 36.08
CA LYS A 82 -40.54 -55.02 36.31
C LYS A 82 -41.57 -55.54 35.33
N ASN A 83 -42.84 -55.43 35.71
CA ASN A 83 -43.98 -55.72 34.85
C ASN A 83 -43.95 -57.13 34.23
N LEU A 84 -43.50 -58.14 34.99
CA LEU A 84 -43.53 -59.52 34.55
C LEU A 84 -44.99 -59.97 34.38
N ARG A 85 -45.37 -60.29 33.15
CA ARG A 85 -46.75 -60.71 32.81
C ARG A 85 -46.73 -62.00 32.01
N LEU A 86 -47.71 -62.86 32.30
CA LEU A 86 -48.07 -63.96 31.42
C LEU A 86 -49.23 -63.51 30.53
N VAL A 87 -49.03 -63.51 29.22
CA VAL A 87 -49.99 -63.05 28.24
C VAL A 87 -50.46 -64.23 27.40
N GLU A 88 -51.77 -64.43 27.34
CA GLU A 88 -52.39 -65.50 26.58
C GLU A 88 -52.53 -65.12 25.09
N SER A 89 -52.15 -66.02 24.18
CA SER A 89 -52.39 -65.85 22.74
C SER A 89 -53.86 -66.10 22.40
N ALA A 90 -54.52 -65.16 21.72
CA ALA A 90 -55.92 -65.28 21.34
C ALA A 90 -56.18 -66.21 20.14
N ASN A 91 -55.17 -66.60 19.35
CA ASN A 91 -55.38 -67.36 18.11
C ASN A 91 -54.49 -68.61 18.01
N HIS A 92 -55.11 -69.73 17.60
CA HIS A 92 -54.45 -70.95 17.15
C HIS A 92 -53.96 -70.71 15.70
N ILE A 93 -52.74 -70.20 15.51
CA ILE A 93 -52.19 -69.94 14.17
C ILE A 93 -51.06 -70.95 13.91
N PHE A 94 -51.39 -72.06 13.24
CA PHE A 94 -50.44 -72.76 12.38
C PHE A 94 -50.58 -72.12 10.99
N GLY A 95 -49.72 -71.15 10.69
CA GLY A 95 -49.65 -70.44 9.43
C GLY A 95 -48.38 -69.59 9.40
N ASP A 96 -47.74 -69.52 8.24
CA ASP A 96 -46.39 -69.00 8.03
C ASP A 96 -46.14 -67.63 8.68
N ALA A 97 -44.92 -67.49 9.18
CA ALA A 97 -44.54 -66.62 10.27
C ALA A 97 -44.24 -65.18 9.85
N ASP A 98 -45.25 -64.41 9.45
CA ASP A 98 -45.16 -62.95 9.33
C ASP A 98 -46.47 -62.28 9.84
N ASP A 99 -46.31 -61.20 10.60
CA ASP A 99 -47.35 -60.33 11.20
C ASP A 99 -48.04 -60.77 12.50
N VAL A 100 -47.38 -60.54 13.63
CA VAL A 100 -48.05 -60.34 14.94
C VAL A 100 -48.11 -58.83 15.23
N GLU A 101 -49.23 -58.18 14.92
CA GLU A 101 -49.51 -56.83 15.39
C GLU A 101 -49.79 -56.84 16.91
N LEU A 102 -48.91 -56.22 17.70
CA LEU A 102 -49.03 -56.07 19.17
C LEU A 102 -50.35 -55.43 19.64
N ASN A 103 -51.10 -54.78 18.75
CA ASN A 103 -52.32 -54.02 19.08
C ASN A 103 -53.61 -54.86 19.13
N LYS A 104 -53.57 -56.19 18.99
CA LYS A 104 -54.76 -57.07 19.02
C LYS A 104 -54.81 -58.09 20.17
N VAL A 105 -54.07 -57.87 21.26
CA VAL A 105 -54.16 -58.68 22.49
C VAL A 105 -55.37 -58.22 23.31
N GLN A 106 -56.34 -59.09 23.59
CA GLN A 106 -57.48 -58.80 24.50
C GLN A 106 -57.52 -59.77 25.70
N LYS A 107 -57.48 -59.17 26.89
CA LYS A 107 -58.21 -59.54 28.13
C LYS A 107 -57.84 -60.83 28.88
N LYS A 108 -56.56 -61.05 29.21
CA LYS A 108 -56.19 -61.53 30.56
C LYS A 108 -54.70 -61.36 30.84
N ASP A 109 -54.30 -60.16 31.25
CA ASP A 109 -52.99 -59.98 31.86
C ASP A 109 -53.04 -60.61 33.25
N ILE A 110 -52.30 -61.70 33.45
CA ILE A 110 -52.01 -62.16 34.81
C ILE A 110 -50.75 -61.43 35.24
N ASP A 111 -50.91 -60.46 36.13
CA ASP A 111 -49.81 -59.77 36.76
C ASP A 111 -49.07 -60.73 37.69
N LEU A 112 -47.81 -61.03 37.36
CA LEU A 112 -46.96 -61.93 38.13
C LEU A 112 -46.02 -61.17 39.08
N SER A 113 -46.08 -59.84 39.10
CA SER A 113 -45.16 -58.99 39.86
C SER A 113 -45.20 -59.21 41.38
N GLY A 114 -46.32 -59.67 41.93
CA GLY A 114 -46.51 -59.89 43.37
C GLY A 114 -46.06 -61.26 43.92
N GLY A 115 -45.50 -62.15 43.09
CA GLY A 115 -45.21 -63.55 43.48
C GLY A 115 -43.77 -64.02 43.32
N VAL A 116 -42.84 -63.13 42.97
CA VAL A 116 -41.43 -63.48 42.74
C VAL A 116 -40.64 -63.26 44.03
N THR A 117 -40.39 -64.33 44.79
CA THR A 117 -39.48 -64.26 45.93
C THR A 117 -38.10 -64.75 45.49
N ILE A 118 -37.09 -63.89 45.58
CA ILE A 118 -35.69 -64.28 45.33
C ILE A 118 -35.21 -65.07 46.55
N ILE A 119 -35.00 -66.39 46.40
CA ILE A 119 -34.41 -67.21 47.46
C ILE A 119 -32.91 -67.32 47.21
N PRO A 120 -32.03 -66.80 48.10
CA PRO A 120 -30.60 -66.98 47.95
C PRO A 120 -30.23 -68.45 48.20
N ASP A 121 -29.47 -69.07 47.30
CA ASP A 121 -28.85 -70.36 47.61
C ASP A 121 -27.71 -70.19 48.64
N LYS A 122 -27.33 -71.25 49.36
CA LYS A 122 -26.25 -71.22 50.37
C LYS A 122 -24.85 -70.89 49.81
N LYS A 123 -24.72 -70.57 48.51
CA LYS A 123 -23.49 -70.13 47.85
C LYS A 123 -23.59 -68.72 47.24
N GLY A 124 -24.65 -67.96 47.55
CA GLY A 124 -24.78 -66.56 47.15
C GLY A 124 -25.19 -66.33 45.69
N LYS A 125 -25.70 -67.36 44.98
CA LYS A 125 -26.36 -67.15 43.68
C LYS A 125 -27.87 -67.04 43.88
N ALA A 126 -28.40 -65.85 43.67
CA ALA A 126 -29.84 -65.60 43.62
C ALA A 126 -30.44 -66.28 42.38
N THR A 127 -31.41 -67.18 42.60
CA THR A 127 -32.25 -67.74 41.54
C THR A 127 -33.67 -67.28 41.84
N PRO A 128 -34.30 -66.42 41.03
CA PRO A 128 -35.70 -66.07 41.21
C PRO A 128 -36.54 -67.32 40.99
N VAL A 129 -37.44 -67.62 41.94
CA VAL A 129 -38.44 -68.68 41.82
C VAL A 129 -39.80 -68.08 42.16
N GLY A 130 -40.66 -67.95 41.15
CA GLY A 130 -42.06 -67.62 41.34
C GLY A 130 -42.93 -68.86 41.17
N LEU A 131 -43.86 -69.08 42.10
CA LEU A 131 -44.89 -70.13 42.02
C LEU A 131 -46.22 -69.47 41.65
N PHE A 132 -46.77 -69.80 40.49
CA PHE A 132 -47.99 -69.15 40.00
C PHE A 132 -49.11 -70.17 39.76
N PRO A 133 -50.30 -69.99 40.38
CA PRO A 133 -51.48 -70.81 40.11
C PRO A 133 -52.11 -70.41 38.77
N LEU A 134 -52.41 -71.38 37.90
CA LEU A 134 -53.16 -71.14 36.66
C LEU A 134 -54.68 -71.29 36.89
N PRO A 135 -55.55 -70.56 36.16
CA PRO A 135 -57.00 -70.75 36.22
C PRO A 135 -57.39 -72.16 35.77
N VAL A 136 -58.25 -72.82 36.54
CA VAL A 136 -58.67 -74.20 36.32
C VAL A 136 -59.66 -74.29 35.16
N GLY A 137 -59.27 -74.94 34.05
CA GLY A 137 -60.19 -75.46 33.03
C GLY A 137 -59.85 -75.09 31.58
N GLU A 138 -59.64 -76.13 30.77
CA GLU A 138 -59.62 -76.20 29.29
C GLU A 138 -58.27 -76.10 28.54
N LEU A 139 -58.25 -76.77 27.37
CA LEU A 139 -57.14 -77.35 26.61
C LEU A 139 -56.19 -76.34 25.91
N LEU A 140 -54.95 -76.82 25.64
CA LEU A 140 -53.88 -76.31 24.75
C LEU A 140 -53.95 -74.83 24.38
N ARG A 141 -53.20 -73.99 25.10
CA ARG A 141 -53.05 -72.55 24.81
C ARG A 141 -51.58 -72.15 24.78
N HIS A 142 -51.22 -71.22 23.88
CA HIS A 142 -49.88 -70.62 23.83
C HIS A 142 -49.82 -69.43 24.79
N TYR A 143 -48.79 -69.41 25.63
CA TYR A 143 -48.55 -68.31 26.58
C TYR A 143 -47.22 -67.63 26.26
N PHE A 144 -47.21 -66.30 26.38
CA PHE A 144 -46.03 -65.46 26.28
C PHE A 144 -45.66 -64.92 27.64
N ILE A 145 -44.35 -64.83 27.92
CA ILE A 145 -43.84 -64.11 29.09
C ILE A 145 -43.26 -62.80 28.60
N VAL A 146 -43.77 -61.69 29.14
CA VAL A 146 -43.29 -60.34 28.85
C VAL A 146 -42.67 -59.76 30.11
N ALA A 147 -41.46 -59.22 30.00
CA ALA A 147 -40.77 -58.54 31.09
C ALA A 147 -40.13 -57.24 30.61
N GLU A 148 -40.16 -56.22 31.46
CA GLU A 148 -39.39 -54.99 31.30
C GLU A 148 -38.13 -55.05 32.18
N ILE A 149 -36.98 -54.76 31.58
CA ILE A 149 -35.71 -54.70 32.29
C ILE A 149 -35.39 -53.25 32.63
N ALA A 150 -35.01 -52.99 33.89
CA ALA A 150 -34.66 -51.65 34.33
C ALA A 150 -33.39 -51.13 33.60
N PRO A 151 -33.25 -49.81 33.39
CA PRO A 151 -32.14 -49.22 32.60
C PRO A 151 -30.74 -49.46 33.18
N ASN A 152 -30.63 -49.89 34.44
CA ASN A 152 -29.38 -49.94 35.21
C ASN A 152 -28.74 -51.34 35.28
N VAL A 153 -29.27 -52.34 34.55
CA VAL A 153 -28.70 -53.69 34.53
C VAL A 153 -27.42 -53.70 33.67
N PRO A 154 -26.23 -54.05 34.22
CA PRO A 154 -24.98 -54.00 33.48
C PRO A 154 -24.91 -55.00 32.31
N ASP A 155 -24.19 -54.64 31.26
CA ASP A 155 -23.95 -55.48 30.07
C ASP A 155 -23.36 -56.86 30.45
N GLY A 156 -23.89 -57.93 29.84
CA GLY A 156 -23.39 -59.31 30.00
C GLY A 156 -24.31 -60.27 30.76
N HIS A 157 -25.49 -59.82 31.18
CA HIS A 157 -26.53 -60.73 31.66
C HIS A 157 -27.20 -61.45 30.48
N ALA A 158 -26.87 -62.73 30.29
CA ALA A 158 -27.60 -63.61 29.39
C ALA A 158 -28.65 -64.41 30.18
N PHE A 159 -29.91 -64.25 29.80
CA PHE A 159 -31.03 -64.94 30.43
C PHE A 159 -31.09 -66.39 29.93
N ARG A 160 -30.83 -67.36 30.82
CA ARG A 160 -31.06 -68.78 30.53
C ARG A 160 -32.46 -69.17 31.02
N VAL A 161 -33.37 -69.46 30.10
CA VAL A 161 -34.53 -70.32 30.40
C VAL A 161 -34.11 -71.74 30.08
N GLY A 162 -33.40 -72.36 31.02
CA GLY A 162 -33.12 -73.79 30.94
C GLY A 162 -34.45 -74.53 31.09
N ALA A 163 -34.74 -75.48 30.19
CA ALA A 163 -35.74 -76.48 30.48
C ALA A 163 -35.40 -77.06 31.86
N ALA A 164 -36.31 -76.91 32.82
CA ALA A 164 -36.18 -77.64 34.05
C ALA A 164 -36.15 -79.13 33.67
N VAL A 165 -35.00 -79.79 33.80
CA VAL A 165 -34.98 -81.22 34.15
C VAL A 165 -35.40 -81.27 35.62
N GLY A 166 -36.64 -80.86 35.85
CA GLY A 166 -37.33 -80.89 37.11
C GLY A 166 -38.55 -81.73 36.84
N HIS A 167 -38.66 -82.85 37.56
CA HIS A 167 -39.81 -83.71 37.52
C HIS A 167 -41.07 -82.85 37.63
N ILE A 168 -41.87 -82.73 36.56
CA ILE A 168 -43.25 -82.30 36.71
C ILE A 168 -43.89 -83.38 37.58
N LYS A 169 -44.06 -83.11 38.88
CA LYS A 169 -44.74 -84.05 39.77
C LYS A 169 -46.24 -83.91 39.53
N VAL A 170 -46.70 -84.54 38.46
CA VAL A 170 -48.12 -84.75 38.21
C VAL A 170 -48.59 -85.79 39.23
N THR A 171 -49.25 -85.35 40.30
CA THR A 171 -49.84 -86.27 41.26
C THR A 171 -51.18 -86.73 40.69
N THR A 172 -51.21 -87.87 40.03
CA THR A 172 -52.46 -88.63 39.82
C THR A 172 -52.57 -89.69 40.93
N PRO A 173 -53.76 -90.24 41.22
CA PRO A 173 -53.91 -91.30 42.23
C PRO A 173 -53.07 -92.58 41.96
N ALA A 174 -52.42 -92.70 40.79
CA ALA A 174 -51.47 -93.75 40.48
C ALA A 174 -50.16 -93.14 39.92
N ASN A 175 -49.12 -93.10 40.76
CA ASN A 175 -47.77 -92.62 40.42
C ASN A 175 -47.16 -93.34 39.20
N ILE A 176 -47.21 -92.71 38.02
CA ILE A 176 -46.39 -93.10 36.86
C ILE A 176 -45.77 -91.83 36.28
N GLY A 177 -44.47 -91.65 36.51
CA GLY A 177 -43.69 -90.55 35.92
C GLY A 177 -43.21 -90.90 34.53
N LEU A 178 -43.63 -90.12 33.52
CA LEU A 178 -43.04 -90.13 32.17
C LEU A 178 -42.53 -88.72 31.84
N PRO A 179 -41.36 -88.57 31.20
CA PRO A 179 -40.81 -87.27 30.83
C PRO A 179 -41.54 -86.67 29.61
N VAL A 180 -41.76 -85.35 29.64
CA VAL A 180 -42.29 -84.57 28.51
C VAL A 180 -41.18 -83.61 28.05
N TRP A 181 -40.92 -83.55 26.74
CA TRP A 181 -39.93 -82.65 26.14
C TRP A 181 -40.62 -81.46 25.46
N ALA A 182 -40.15 -80.24 25.72
CA ALA A 182 -40.55 -79.03 25.01
C ALA A 182 -39.40 -78.55 24.10
N SER A 183 -39.73 -78.12 22.89
CA SER A 183 -38.77 -77.55 21.93
C SER A 183 -38.89 -76.02 21.89
N ASN A 184 -37.77 -75.33 22.05
CA ASN A 184 -37.70 -73.86 22.02
C ASN A 184 -37.78 -73.38 20.57
N SER A 185 -38.64 -72.42 20.25
CA SER A 185 -38.61 -71.71 18.96
C SER A 185 -38.28 -70.24 19.23
N ASP A 186 -37.08 -69.85 18.80
CA ASP A 186 -36.50 -68.50 18.88
C ASP A 186 -37.38 -67.45 18.19
N ARG A 187 -37.59 -66.29 18.84
CA ARG A 187 -37.73 -64.96 18.21
C ARG A 187 -37.89 -63.87 19.27
N VAL A 188 -36.97 -62.89 19.30
CA VAL A 188 -37.02 -61.66 20.14
C VAL A 188 -36.91 -60.46 19.20
N VAL A 189 -37.86 -59.51 19.30
CA VAL A 189 -37.79 -58.21 18.61
C VAL A 189 -37.58 -57.14 19.67
N VAL A 190 -36.46 -56.41 19.59
CA VAL A 190 -36.13 -55.30 20.49
C VAL A 190 -36.19 -54.01 19.67
N GLY A 191 -37.20 -53.16 19.89
CA GLY A 191 -37.27 -51.81 19.33
C GLY A 191 -36.94 -50.79 20.42
N SER A 192 -35.97 -49.90 20.17
CA SER A 192 -35.66 -48.78 21.07
C SER A 192 -36.81 -47.75 21.06
N LEU A 193 -37.18 -47.24 22.24
CA LEU A 193 -38.22 -46.21 22.42
C LEU A 193 -37.68 -44.77 22.19
N GLU A 194 -36.47 -44.60 21.69
CA GLU A 194 -35.84 -43.30 21.51
C GLU A 194 -36.30 -42.58 20.23
N PRO A 195 -36.25 -41.23 20.17
CA PRO A 195 -36.43 -40.49 18.94
C PRO A 195 -35.19 -40.67 18.05
N VAL A 196 -35.39 -40.79 16.73
CA VAL A 196 -34.29 -40.93 15.75
C VAL A 196 -34.46 -39.87 14.68
N ILE A 197 -33.50 -38.96 14.59
CA ILE A 197 -33.50 -37.87 13.61
C ILE A 197 -33.00 -38.37 12.25
N GLY A 198 -33.72 -38.00 11.19
CA GLY A 198 -33.25 -38.04 9.82
C GLY A 198 -33.34 -36.65 9.21
N VAL A 199 -32.29 -36.24 8.50
CA VAL A 199 -32.27 -34.98 7.74
C VAL A 199 -32.09 -35.34 6.28
N ASN A 200 -32.88 -34.73 5.40
CA ASN A 200 -32.87 -35.08 3.97
C ASN A 200 -31.58 -34.68 3.24
N VAL A 201 -30.78 -33.76 3.82
CA VAL A 201 -29.53 -33.26 3.26
C VAL A 201 -28.44 -33.13 4.33
N SER A 202 -27.19 -33.37 3.95
CA SER A 202 -26.00 -33.10 4.78
C SER A 202 -25.33 -31.76 4.47
N SER A 203 -25.69 -31.14 3.35
CA SER A 203 -25.18 -29.84 2.91
C SER A 203 -26.22 -29.04 2.15
N LEU A 204 -26.09 -27.72 2.20
CA LEU A 204 -26.95 -26.78 1.50
C LEU A 204 -26.12 -25.68 0.84
N ASP A 205 -26.19 -25.59 -0.48
CA ASP A 205 -25.56 -24.53 -1.26
C ASP A 205 -26.64 -23.55 -1.78
N PHE A 206 -26.50 -22.29 -1.39
CA PHE A 206 -27.38 -21.21 -1.81
C PHE A 206 -26.99 -20.63 -3.18
N GLY A 207 -25.83 -20.98 -3.73
CA GLY A 207 -25.32 -20.45 -4.98
C GLY A 207 -24.96 -18.97 -4.87
N THR A 208 -25.13 -18.22 -5.96
CA THR A 208 -24.87 -16.78 -6.00
C THR A 208 -26.10 -15.99 -5.57
N VAL A 209 -25.99 -15.20 -4.51
CA VAL A 209 -27.03 -14.31 -3.99
C VAL A 209 -26.51 -12.88 -3.97
N SER A 210 -27.32 -11.90 -4.36
CA SER A 210 -26.89 -10.51 -4.37
C SER A 210 -26.68 -9.98 -2.95
N VAL A 211 -25.60 -9.22 -2.71
CA VAL A 211 -25.34 -8.59 -1.41
C VAL A 211 -26.53 -7.72 -1.00
N GLY A 212 -27.07 -7.92 0.21
CA GLY A 212 -28.25 -7.24 0.73
C GLY A 212 -29.60 -7.86 0.34
N SER A 213 -29.59 -9.01 -0.33
CA SER A 213 -30.79 -9.82 -0.62
C SER A 213 -30.77 -11.14 0.17
N ASP A 214 -31.92 -11.78 0.31
CA ASP A 214 -32.07 -13.05 1.01
C ASP A 214 -32.35 -14.21 0.04
N SER A 215 -31.84 -15.39 0.35
CA SER A 215 -32.24 -16.65 -0.29
C SER A 215 -32.61 -17.67 0.77
N THR A 216 -33.81 -18.24 0.68
CA THR A 216 -34.31 -19.23 1.65
C THR A 216 -34.48 -20.59 1.00
N ARG A 217 -34.08 -21.66 1.71
CA ARG A 217 -34.23 -23.05 1.27
C ARG A 217 -34.70 -23.95 2.42
N PRO A 218 -35.71 -24.80 2.21
CA PRO A 218 -36.21 -25.70 3.25
C PRO A 218 -35.34 -26.94 3.40
N ILE A 219 -35.18 -27.42 4.63
CA ILE A 219 -34.70 -28.77 4.98
C ILE A 219 -35.81 -29.55 5.67
N GLN A 220 -35.86 -30.86 5.45
CA GLN A 220 -36.85 -31.76 6.03
C GLN A 220 -36.22 -32.59 7.15
N ILE A 221 -36.87 -32.59 8.31
CA ILE A 221 -36.51 -33.33 9.50
C ILE A 221 -37.53 -34.45 9.70
N THR A 222 -37.12 -35.70 9.53
CA THR A 222 -37.94 -36.90 9.77
C THR A 222 -37.64 -37.47 11.14
N ASN A 223 -38.67 -37.91 11.87
CA ASN A 223 -38.49 -38.71 13.08
C ASN A 223 -38.86 -40.17 12.79
N THR A 224 -37.85 -41.04 12.68
CA THR A 224 -38.05 -42.49 12.47
C THR A 224 -38.06 -43.29 13.77
N GLY A 225 -37.94 -42.62 14.92
CA GLY A 225 -38.00 -43.23 16.24
C GLY A 225 -39.43 -43.36 16.78
N ALA A 226 -39.56 -43.98 17.95
CA ALA A 226 -40.85 -44.26 18.58
C ALA A 226 -41.29 -43.19 19.61
N ALA A 227 -40.41 -42.24 19.96
CA ALA A 227 -40.71 -41.08 20.80
C ALA A 227 -40.63 -39.74 20.04
N ASN A 228 -41.21 -38.67 20.58
CA ASN A 228 -41.17 -37.33 19.97
C ASN A 228 -39.73 -36.81 19.89
N LEU A 229 -39.30 -36.44 18.68
CA LEU A 229 -38.05 -35.72 18.45
C LEU A 229 -38.29 -34.23 18.72
N THR A 230 -37.53 -33.66 19.64
CA THR A 230 -37.59 -32.24 20.00
C THR A 230 -36.25 -31.60 19.68
N ILE A 231 -36.24 -30.70 18.69
CA ILE A 231 -35.13 -29.80 18.41
C ILE A 231 -35.30 -28.57 19.30
N SER A 232 -34.43 -28.42 20.30
CA SER A 232 -34.48 -27.35 21.27
C SER A 232 -33.92 -26.04 20.72
N GLN A 233 -32.86 -26.12 19.90
CA GLN A 233 -32.19 -24.98 19.30
C GLN A 233 -31.58 -25.32 17.94
N VAL A 234 -31.49 -24.29 17.09
CA VAL A 234 -30.78 -24.33 15.82
C VAL A 234 -29.80 -23.16 15.76
N ASN A 235 -28.51 -23.50 15.69
CA ASN A 235 -27.42 -22.53 15.73
C ASN A 235 -26.61 -22.59 14.44
N SER A 236 -26.12 -21.44 13.97
CA SER A 236 -25.20 -21.32 12.83
C SER A 236 -23.89 -20.70 13.31
N THR A 237 -22.75 -21.16 12.78
CA THR A 237 -21.44 -20.54 13.04
C THR A 237 -21.28 -19.18 12.36
N ASP A 238 -22.21 -18.79 11.50
CA ASP A 238 -22.18 -17.54 10.74
C ASP A 238 -23.58 -16.91 10.70
N ALA A 239 -23.68 -15.66 11.17
CA ALA A 239 -24.93 -14.92 11.28
C ALA A 239 -25.60 -14.62 9.92
N ARG A 240 -24.86 -14.78 8.80
CA ARG A 240 -25.43 -14.69 7.45
C ARG A 240 -26.34 -15.86 7.12
N PHE A 241 -26.28 -16.95 7.87
CA PHE A 241 -27.17 -18.09 7.73
C PHE A 241 -28.07 -18.21 8.96
N GLY A 242 -29.38 -18.02 8.77
CA GLY A 242 -30.40 -18.12 9.81
C GLY A 242 -31.36 -19.29 9.57
N SER A 243 -32.10 -19.68 10.60
CA SER A 243 -33.14 -20.71 10.49
C SER A 243 -34.48 -20.20 11.05
N SER A 244 -35.59 -20.67 10.47
CA SER A 244 -36.94 -20.44 10.98
C SER A 244 -37.82 -21.69 10.75
N PRO A 245 -38.49 -22.22 11.78
CA PRO A 245 -38.36 -21.85 13.21
C PRO A 245 -37.00 -22.30 13.80
N THR A 246 -36.59 -21.71 14.93
CA THR A 246 -35.34 -22.08 15.63
C THR A 246 -35.50 -23.25 16.60
N SER A 247 -36.71 -23.80 16.72
CA SER A 247 -37.04 -25.00 17.49
C SER A 247 -38.22 -25.72 16.83
N LEU A 248 -38.27 -27.04 16.95
CA LEU A 248 -39.26 -27.87 16.26
C LEU A 248 -39.52 -29.17 17.02
N VAL A 249 -40.78 -29.60 17.08
CA VAL A 249 -41.15 -30.93 17.59
C VAL A 249 -41.71 -31.77 16.45
N VAL A 250 -41.15 -32.97 16.24
CA VAL A 250 -41.56 -33.93 15.22
C VAL A 250 -42.00 -35.22 15.92
N VAL A 251 -43.30 -35.54 15.81
CA VAL A 251 -43.88 -36.76 16.40
C VAL A 251 -43.38 -38.03 15.67
N PRO A 252 -43.48 -39.23 16.27
CA PRO A 252 -43.09 -40.48 15.63
C PRO A 252 -43.65 -40.64 14.22
N ALA A 253 -42.81 -41.11 13.29
CA ALA A 253 -43.13 -41.31 11.87
C ALA A 253 -43.56 -40.05 11.09
N ALA A 254 -43.43 -38.85 11.66
CA ALA A 254 -43.73 -37.59 10.97
C ALA A 254 -42.47 -36.91 10.42
N THR A 255 -42.73 -35.89 9.59
CA THR A 255 -41.71 -35.00 9.03
C THR A 255 -42.07 -33.55 9.36
N GLY A 256 -41.10 -32.76 9.78
CA GLY A 256 -41.21 -31.31 9.92
C GLY A 256 -40.21 -30.57 9.03
N SER A 257 -40.41 -29.26 8.84
CA SER A 257 -39.59 -28.43 7.94
C SER A 257 -38.90 -27.32 8.71
N LEU A 258 -37.65 -27.01 8.36
CA LEU A 258 -36.94 -25.79 8.74
C LEU A 258 -36.53 -25.01 7.50
N ASP A 259 -36.82 -23.73 7.47
CA ASP A 259 -36.37 -22.83 6.41
C ASP A 259 -35.04 -22.20 6.80
N ILE A 260 -34.00 -22.44 6.00
CA ILE A 260 -32.66 -21.87 6.20
C ILE A 260 -32.50 -20.69 5.23
N THR A 261 -32.18 -19.51 5.76
CA THR A 261 -32.03 -18.26 5.00
C THR A 261 -30.58 -17.82 4.97
N TYR A 262 -30.07 -17.50 3.78
CA TYR A 262 -28.76 -16.89 3.55
C TYR A 262 -28.90 -15.42 3.14
N THR A 263 -28.25 -14.53 3.91
CA THR A 263 -28.26 -13.07 3.74
C THR A 263 -26.81 -12.55 3.63
N PRO A 264 -26.19 -12.55 2.44
CA PRO A 264 -24.84 -12.01 2.27
C PRO A 264 -24.81 -10.48 2.45
N ASN A 265 -23.91 -10.00 3.31
CA ASN A 265 -23.67 -8.57 3.53
C ASN A 265 -22.36 -8.06 2.89
N VAL A 266 -21.54 -8.95 2.34
CA VAL A 266 -20.28 -8.65 1.64
C VAL A 266 -20.16 -9.61 0.45
N ALA A 267 -19.48 -9.18 -0.63
CA ALA A 267 -19.21 -10.06 -1.76
C ALA A 267 -18.17 -11.13 -1.40
N GLY A 268 -18.30 -12.33 -1.95
CA GLY A 268 -17.39 -13.45 -1.73
C GLY A 268 -18.09 -14.73 -1.30
N THR A 269 -17.33 -15.81 -1.13
CA THR A 269 -17.83 -17.12 -0.69
C THR A 269 -17.91 -17.19 0.83
N HIS A 270 -19.01 -17.71 1.34
CA HIS A 270 -19.28 -17.86 2.77
C HIS A 270 -19.68 -19.31 3.05
N GLY A 271 -19.14 -19.87 4.12
CA GLY A 271 -19.44 -21.22 4.56
C GLY A 271 -19.70 -21.24 6.06
N ALA A 272 -20.62 -22.09 6.49
CA ALA A 272 -21.03 -22.19 7.88
C ALA A 272 -21.42 -23.64 8.24
N THR A 273 -21.46 -23.94 9.52
CA THR A 273 -22.04 -25.18 10.04
C THR A 273 -23.31 -24.84 10.79
N LEU A 274 -24.42 -25.47 10.42
CA LEU A 274 -25.69 -25.42 11.14
C LEU A 274 -25.76 -26.61 12.11
N SER A 275 -25.97 -26.37 13.40
CA SER A 275 -26.12 -27.41 14.42
C SER A 275 -27.56 -27.43 14.96
N LEU A 276 -28.16 -28.62 14.96
CA LEU A 276 -29.50 -28.92 15.48
C LEU A 276 -29.34 -29.64 16.83
N ASP A 277 -29.67 -28.97 17.93
CA ASP A 277 -29.66 -29.57 19.27
C ASP A 277 -30.97 -30.32 19.51
N HIS A 278 -30.94 -31.62 19.79
CA HIS A 278 -32.13 -32.45 19.95
C HIS A 278 -32.03 -33.51 21.07
N ASN A 279 -33.17 -34.11 21.44
CA ASN A 279 -33.30 -35.11 22.51
C ASN A 279 -33.05 -36.58 22.06
N GLY A 280 -32.36 -36.78 20.94
CA GLY A 280 -32.03 -38.09 20.39
C GLY A 280 -30.55 -38.43 20.57
N PRO A 281 -30.12 -39.67 20.26
CA PRO A 281 -28.71 -40.01 20.26
C PRO A 281 -27.91 -39.16 19.27
N ASP A 282 -26.61 -38.98 19.53
CA ASP A 282 -25.67 -38.24 18.67
C ASP A 282 -26.02 -36.76 18.43
N THR A 283 -26.71 -36.11 19.37
CA THR A 283 -26.93 -34.65 19.36
C THR A 283 -25.61 -33.88 19.61
N PRO A 284 -25.35 -32.75 18.93
CA PRO A 284 -26.16 -32.15 17.86
C PRO A 284 -25.92 -32.77 16.47
N THR A 285 -26.97 -32.80 15.65
CA THR A 285 -26.85 -33.09 14.22
C THR A 285 -26.35 -31.85 13.48
N SER A 286 -25.33 -32.00 12.62
CA SER A 286 -24.71 -30.88 11.91
C SER A 286 -24.89 -30.94 10.38
N LEU A 287 -25.06 -29.77 9.76
CA LEU A 287 -25.14 -29.59 8.30
C LEU A 287 -24.13 -28.53 7.86
N THR A 288 -23.57 -28.70 6.67
CA THR A 288 -22.69 -27.69 6.06
C THR A 288 -23.49 -26.75 5.16
N LEU A 289 -23.29 -25.45 5.31
CA LEU A 289 -23.93 -24.41 4.52
C LEU A 289 -22.88 -23.69 3.67
N SER A 290 -23.23 -23.33 2.44
CA SER A 290 -22.38 -22.54 1.55
C SER A 290 -23.20 -21.59 0.70
N GLY A 291 -22.61 -20.46 0.32
CA GLY A 291 -23.20 -19.48 -0.58
C GLY A 291 -22.19 -18.43 -1.01
N SER A 292 -22.47 -17.71 -2.09
CA SER A 292 -21.62 -16.63 -2.57
C SER A 292 -22.41 -15.32 -2.73
N GLY A 293 -21.99 -14.29 -2.00
CA GLY A 293 -22.44 -12.92 -2.20
C GLY A 293 -21.89 -12.35 -3.50
N THR A 294 -22.77 -11.90 -4.40
CA THR A 294 -22.40 -11.23 -5.67
C THR A 294 -22.94 -9.80 -5.69
N GLY A 295 -22.26 -8.88 -6.39
CA GLY A 295 -22.78 -7.51 -6.54
C GLY A 295 -22.70 -6.62 -5.29
N GLY A 296 -21.71 -6.83 -4.42
CA GLY A 296 -21.31 -5.78 -3.48
C GLY A 296 -20.80 -4.57 -4.26
N VAL A 297 -21.19 -3.35 -3.87
CA VAL A 297 -20.60 -2.12 -4.38
C VAL A 297 -19.07 -2.25 -4.27
N THR A 298 -18.38 -2.41 -5.41
CA THR A 298 -16.91 -2.33 -5.43
C THR A 298 -16.53 -1.02 -4.75
N PRO A 299 -15.59 -1.02 -3.79
CA PRO A 299 -15.19 0.21 -3.11
C PRO A 299 -14.90 1.33 -4.11
N PRO A 300 -15.11 2.60 -3.73
CA PRO A 300 -14.73 3.71 -4.60
C PRO A 300 -13.25 3.57 -4.98
N GLN A 301 -12.95 3.70 -6.27
CA GLN A 301 -11.58 3.65 -6.78
C GLN A 301 -11.16 5.07 -7.13
N ILE A 302 -10.47 5.73 -6.21
CA ILE A 302 -10.03 7.11 -6.41
C ILE A 302 -8.68 7.15 -7.10
N LEU A 303 -8.61 7.94 -8.18
CA LEU A 303 -7.41 8.22 -8.94
C LEU A 303 -7.14 9.72 -8.92
N ALA A 304 -5.91 10.12 -8.61
CA ALA A 304 -5.44 11.51 -8.68
C ALA A 304 -4.50 11.68 -9.88
N GLN A 305 -4.76 12.67 -10.73
CA GLN A 305 -3.94 12.98 -11.90
C GLN A 305 -3.61 14.48 -11.96
N PRO A 306 -2.32 14.86 -11.88
CA PRO A 306 -1.17 14.00 -11.60
C PRO A 306 -1.16 13.50 -10.13
N ASN A 307 -0.50 12.36 -9.87
CA ASN A 307 -0.30 11.81 -8.51
C ASN A 307 1.01 12.30 -7.85
N SER A 308 1.81 13.06 -8.59
CA SER A 308 3.00 13.74 -8.10
C SER A 308 3.26 14.97 -8.95
N HIS A 309 3.85 16.00 -8.36
CA HIS A 309 4.21 17.21 -9.08
C HIS A 309 5.42 17.88 -8.45
N GLU A 310 6.32 18.33 -9.30
CA GLU A 310 7.43 19.20 -8.95
C GLU A 310 7.09 20.59 -9.49
N TYR A 311 6.92 21.55 -8.58
CA TYR A 311 6.78 22.95 -8.94
C TYR A 311 8.13 23.48 -9.41
N ASP A 312 8.09 24.33 -10.43
CA ASP A 312 9.22 25.20 -10.75
C ASP A 312 9.59 26.07 -9.53
N PRO A 313 10.79 26.68 -9.49
CA PRO A 313 11.13 27.62 -8.42
C PRO A 313 10.05 28.70 -8.28
N VAL A 314 9.62 28.98 -7.04
CA VAL A 314 8.60 30.00 -6.75
C VAL A 314 9.20 31.05 -5.83
N LEU A 315 8.99 32.33 -6.13
CA LEU A 315 9.45 33.43 -5.29
C LEU A 315 8.84 33.32 -3.89
N ILE A 316 9.64 33.54 -2.85
CA ILE A 316 9.17 33.56 -1.47
C ILE A 316 8.00 34.55 -1.31
N ASN A 317 6.96 34.10 -0.59
CA ASN A 317 5.69 34.79 -0.36
C ASN A 317 4.76 34.95 -1.57
N THR A 318 5.16 34.48 -2.75
CA THR A 318 4.27 34.34 -3.92
C THR A 318 3.65 32.95 -3.98
N THR A 319 2.78 32.71 -4.95
CA THR A 319 2.04 31.44 -5.05
C THR A 319 2.05 30.91 -6.46
N ASP A 320 2.18 29.59 -6.57
CA ASP A 320 1.88 28.84 -7.79
C ASP A 320 0.78 27.80 -7.49
N THR A 321 -0.09 27.51 -8.46
CA THR A 321 -1.26 26.66 -8.26
C THR A 321 -1.31 25.53 -9.29
N LEU A 322 -1.25 24.30 -8.79
CA LEU A 322 -1.48 23.08 -9.56
C LEU A 322 -2.96 22.68 -9.48
N HIS A 323 -3.53 22.28 -10.62
CA HIS A 323 -4.83 21.61 -10.65
C HIS A 323 -4.65 20.09 -10.76
N VAL A 324 -5.20 19.36 -9.79
CA VAL A 324 -5.19 17.89 -9.77
C VAL A 324 -6.60 17.38 -9.98
N GLN A 325 -6.79 16.52 -10.97
CA GLN A 325 -8.05 15.84 -11.21
C GLN A 325 -8.20 14.63 -10.30
N ILE A 326 -9.18 14.67 -9.42
CA ILE A 326 -9.59 13.55 -8.57
C ILE A 326 -10.79 12.88 -9.22
N SER A 327 -10.64 11.64 -9.66
CA SER A 327 -11.71 10.87 -10.33
C SER A 327 -12.08 9.62 -9.57
N ASN A 328 -13.35 9.23 -9.66
CA ASN A 328 -13.84 7.97 -9.13
C ASN A 328 -14.10 6.97 -10.26
N ALA A 329 -13.17 6.03 -10.46
CA ALA A 329 -13.29 4.97 -11.45
C ALA A 329 -14.07 3.74 -10.94
N GLY A 330 -14.49 3.75 -9.66
CA GLY A 330 -15.23 2.66 -9.04
C GLY A 330 -16.74 2.77 -9.25
N ALA A 331 -17.47 1.70 -8.92
CA ALA A 331 -18.93 1.67 -9.04
C ALA A 331 -19.68 2.21 -7.81
N ALA A 332 -18.98 2.52 -6.71
CA ALA A 332 -19.55 3.13 -5.50
C ALA A 332 -19.25 4.63 -5.42
N THR A 333 -20.18 5.41 -4.89
CA THR A 333 -19.94 6.83 -4.59
C THR A 333 -18.85 6.98 -3.52
N ALA A 334 -17.85 7.80 -3.80
CA ALA A 334 -16.79 8.14 -2.85
C ALA A 334 -17.18 9.35 -1.99
N GLN A 335 -16.97 9.25 -0.68
CA GLN A 335 -17.14 10.36 0.26
C GLN A 335 -15.75 10.80 0.73
N ILE A 336 -15.30 11.97 0.28
CA ILE A 336 -14.01 12.54 0.69
C ILE A 336 -14.28 13.41 1.92
N SER A 337 -13.91 12.91 3.10
CA SER A 337 -14.19 13.58 4.37
C SER A 337 -13.18 14.69 4.67
N ASN A 338 -11.93 14.51 4.24
CA ASN A 338 -10.88 15.50 4.42
C ASN A 338 -9.74 15.32 3.40
N VAL A 339 -9.09 16.42 3.03
CA VAL A 339 -7.86 16.45 2.25
C VAL A 339 -6.82 17.20 3.07
N ILE A 340 -5.75 16.51 3.46
CA ILE A 340 -4.76 17.03 4.41
C ILE A 340 -3.42 17.23 3.72
N VAL A 341 -2.76 18.35 4.00
CA VAL A 341 -1.38 18.65 3.58
C VAL A 341 -0.40 18.41 4.72
N SER A 342 0.77 17.82 4.43
CA SER A 342 1.80 17.57 5.43
C SER A 342 2.68 18.79 5.75
N ASN A 343 2.71 19.78 4.86
CA ASN A 343 3.53 20.99 4.96
C ASN A 343 2.65 22.22 4.70
N THR A 344 2.73 23.22 5.58
CA THR A 344 1.92 24.44 5.58
C THR A 344 2.28 25.43 4.46
N GLN A 345 3.41 25.21 3.79
CA GLN A 345 3.75 25.91 2.54
C GLN A 345 2.95 25.39 1.34
N PHE A 346 2.13 24.36 1.53
CA PHE A 346 1.08 23.96 0.58
C PHE A 346 -0.29 24.18 1.19
N ALA A 347 -1.27 24.52 0.35
CA ALA A 347 -2.68 24.57 0.71
C ALA A 347 -3.51 23.85 -0.35
N VAL A 348 -4.71 23.39 0.01
CA VAL A 348 -5.59 22.67 -0.92
C VAL A 348 -7.03 23.16 -0.81
N THR A 349 -7.74 23.18 -1.93
CA THR A 349 -9.18 23.47 -1.97
C THR A 349 -9.84 22.75 -3.15
N PRO A 350 -11.03 22.16 -2.99
CA PRO A 350 -11.79 21.97 -1.75
C PRO A 350 -11.19 20.86 -0.84
N VAL A 351 -11.55 20.88 0.46
CA VAL A 351 -11.06 19.88 1.44
C VAL A 351 -12.01 18.71 1.67
N SER A 352 -13.26 18.80 1.22
CA SER A 352 -14.25 17.72 1.29
C SER A 352 -15.24 17.84 0.14
N PHE A 353 -15.67 16.69 -0.38
CA PHE A 353 -16.59 16.60 -1.52
C PHE A 353 -17.04 15.14 -1.71
N THR A 354 -17.99 14.92 -2.62
CA THR A 354 -18.50 13.60 -2.97
C THR A 354 -18.31 13.36 -4.47
N LEU A 355 -17.97 12.13 -4.84
CA LEU A 355 -17.78 11.74 -6.24
C LEU A 355 -18.64 10.52 -6.56
N ALA A 356 -19.66 10.70 -7.39
CA ALA A 356 -20.38 9.57 -7.96
C ALA A 356 -19.48 8.77 -8.93
N PRO A 357 -19.84 7.52 -9.27
CA PRO A 357 -19.12 6.73 -10.26
C PRO A 357 -18.90 7.51 -11.58
N GLY A 358 -17.66 7.55 -12.05
CA GLY A 358 -17.26 8.26 -13.28
C GLY A 358 -17.11 9.78 -13.15
N GLN A 359 -17.40 10.38 -11.99
CA GLN A 359 -17.21 11.82 -11.80
C GLN A 359 -15.75 12.20 -11.53
N VAL A 360 -15.44 13.45 -11.87
CA VAL A 360 -14.14 14.10 -11.67
C VAL A 360 -14.35 15.40 -10.91
N GLN A 361 -13.46 15.69 -9.96
CA GLN A 361 -13.37 16.93 -9.21
C GLN A 361 -11.97 17.52 -9.36
N ASP A 362 -11.89 18.79 -9.71
CA ASP A 362 -10.62 19.53 -9.68
C ASP A 362 -10.28 19.94 -8.25
N LEU A 363 -9.07 19.61 -7.84
CA LEU A 363 -8.45 20.00 -6.58
C LEU A 363 -7.34 21.02 -6.89
N SER A 364 -7.48 22.24 -6.39
CA SER A 364 -6.43 23.26 -6.48
C SER A 364 -5.44 23.06 -5.34
N VAL A 365 -4.18 22.79 -5.68
CA VAL A 365 -3.06 22.67 -4.76
C VAL A 365 -2.19 23.90 -4.93
N ILE A 366 -2.08 24.71 -3.88
CA ILE A 366 -1.37 26.01 -3.91
C ILE A 366 -0.04 25.83 -3.19
N HIS A 367 1.07 26.11 -3.87
CA HIS A 367 2.41 26.19 -3.29
C HIS A 367 2.75 27.64 -2.96
N ARG A 368 3.08 27.92 -1.70
CA ARG A 368 3.45 29.23 -1.17
C ARG A 368 4.72 29.13 -0.32
N PRO A 369 5.92 29.18 -0.94
CA PRO A 369 7.17 29.11 -0.19
C PRO A 369 7.34 30.32 0.72
N THR A 370 7.83 30.09 1.93
CA THR A 370 8.15 31.15 2.92
C THR A 370 9.62 31.15 3.30
N LEU A 371 10.38 30.16 2.84
CA LEU A 371 11.80 29.96 3.10
C LEU A 371 12.54 29.66 1.79
N LEU A 372 13.83 29.99 1.75
CA LEU A 372 14.71 29.64 0.64
C LEU A 372 15.03 28.14 0.65
N GLY A 373 15.10 27.54 -0.53
CA GLY A 373 15.57 26.17 -0.70
C GLY A 373 14.47 25.15 -1.04
N PRO A 374 14.81 23.85 -1.05
CA PRO A 374 13.91 22.78 -1.44
C PRO A 374 12.79 22.58 -0.42
N ILE A 375 11.57 22.40 -0.93
CA ILE A 375 10.34 22.22 -0.17
C ILE A 375 9.70 20.92 -0.63
N THR A 376 9.32 20.06 0.31
CA THR A 376 8.58 18.83 0.01
C THR A 376 7.30 18.78 0.83
N GLY A 377 6.29 18.11 0.28
CA GLY A 377 4.98 17.98 0.88
C GLY A 377 4.21 16.79 0.34
N LYS A 378 3.13 16.43 1.03
CA LYS A 378 2.21 15.38 0.63
C LYS A 378 0.79 15.85 0.86
N VAL A 379 -0.05 15.72 -0.16
CA VAL A 379 -1.51 15.79 -0.01
C VAL A 379 -2.03 14.37 0.22
N SER A 380 -2.90 14.20 1.22
CA SER A 380 -3.53 12.93 1.57
C SER A 380 -5.04 13.06 1.49
N VAL A 381 -5.64 12.47 0.46
CA VAL A 381 -7.10 12.46 0.22
C VAL A 381 -7.72 11.30 1.01
N HIS A 382 -8.51 11.59 2.04
CA HIS A 382 -9.13 10.58 2.88
C HIS A 382 -10.53 10.25 2.37
N VAL A 383 -10.75 8.97 2.05
CA VAL A 383 -12.04 8.45 1.58
C VAL A 383 -12.67 7.63 2.70
N VAL A 384 -13.91 7.93 3.05
CA VAL A 384 -14.64 7.17 4.08
C VAL A 384 -14.74 5.69 3.67
N GLY A 385 -14.35 4.80 4.58
CA GLY A 385 -14.36 3.35 4.34
C GLY A 385 -13.08 2.77 3.73
N LEU A 386 -12.11 3.61 3.34
CA LEU A 386 -10.77 3.15 2.94
C LEU A 386 -9.77 3.37 4.08
N SER A 387 -8.89 2.39 4.29
CA SER A 387 -7.87 2.44 5.35
C SER A 387 -6.64 3.27 5.00
N ASN A 388 -6.34 3.45 3.70
CA ASN A 388 -5.20 4.24 3.23
C ASN A 388 -5.69 5.45 2.41
N PRO A 389 -5.23 6.67 2.71
CA PRO A 389 -5.55 7.84 1.90
C PRO A 389 -4.81 7.79 0.56
N VAL A 390 -5.39 8.42 -0.48
CA VAL A 390 -4.74 8.56 -1.79
C VAL A 390 -3.68 9.66 -1.70
N PRO A 391 -2.39 9.35 -1.96
CA PRO A 391 -1.32 10.32 -1.83
C PRO A 391 -1.09 11.10 -3.13
N ILE A 392 -0.79 12.39 -3.00
CA ILE A 392 -0.19 13.21 -4.05
C ILE A 392 1.11 13.77 -3.52
N LEU A 393 2.24 13.45 -4.16
CA LEU A 393 3.57 13.88 -3.73
C LEU A 393 3.90 15.25 -4.33
N LEU A 394 4.38 16.18 -3.51
CA LEU A 394 4.73 17.52 -3.94
C LEU A 394 6.19 17.81 -3.62
N SER A 395 6.90 18.38 -4.58
CA SER A 395 8.20 19.01 -4.39
C SER A 395 8.21 20.37 -5.05
N GLY A 396 9.05 21.27 -4.57
CA GLY A 396 9.25 22.59 -5.16
C GLY A 396 10.44 23.27 -4.53
N PHE A 397 10.67 24.52 -4.90
CA PHE A 397 11.79 25.30 -4.39
C PHE A 397 11.35 26.73 -4.08
N GLY A 398 11.67 27.22 -2.88
CA GLY A 398 11.53 28.63 -2.54
C GLY A 398 12.74 29.41 -3.01
N ALA A 399 12.53 30.38 -3.90
CA ALA A 399 13.58 31.20 -4.48
C ALA A 399 13.47 32.67 -4.03
N SER A 400 14.58 33.38 -4.09
CA SER A 400 14.66 34.84 -3.99
C SER A 400 15.45 35.33 -5.20
N PRO A 401 15.09 36.47 -5.79
CA PRO A 401 15.88 37.06 -6.84
C PRO A 401 17.20 37.55 -6.25
N GLY A 402 18.27 37.39 -7.02
CA GLY A 402 19.63 37.78 -6.64
C GLY A 402 20.34 38.38 -7.84
N LEU A 403 20.06 39.66 -8.12
CA LEU A 403 20.80 40.40 -9.14
C LEU A 403 22.08 40.96 -8.53
N THR A 404 23.20 40.76 -9.20
CA THR A 404 24.52 41.24 -8.77
C THR A 404 25.18 42.04 -9.89
N VAL A 405 26.04 42.98 -9.49
CA VAL A 405 26.84 43.81 -10.40
C VAL A 405 28.31 43.40 -10.26
N ALA A 406 29.06 43.37 -11.37
CA ALA A 406 30.47 42.97 -11.35
C ALA A 406 31.41 44.00 -10.69
N ALA A 407 30.97 45.25 -10.56
CA ALA A 407 31.72 46.33 -9.91
C ALA A 407 30.79 47.27 -9.15
N THR A 408 31.27 47.82 -8.04
CA THR A 408 30.56 48.84 -7.25
C THR A 408 30.89 50.27 -7.69
N ASP A 409 31.93 50.42 -8.50
CA ASP A 409 32.34 51.67 -9.10
C ASP A 409 32.90 51.45 -10.51
N ILE A 410 32.71 52.44 -11.38
CA ILE A 410 33.26 52.49 -12.74
C ILE A 410 33.90 53.86 -12.94
N ASP A 411 35.20 53.85 -13.22
CA ASP A 411 35.96 55.04 -13.60
C ASP A 411 36.27 54.99 -15.11
N PHE A 412 35.73 55.95 -15.85
CA PHE A 412 36.01 56.13 -17.28
C PHE A 412 37.41 56.71 -17.52
N GLY A 413 38.08 57.20 -16.47
CA GLY A 413 39.36 57.87 -16.55
C GLY A 413 39.26 59.22 -17.26
N ASN A 414 40.38 59.63 -17.87
CA ASN A 414 40.49 60.89 -18.59
C ASN A 414 39.88 60.77 -19.99
N ILE A 415 38.81 61.53 -20.23
CA ILE A 415 38.14 61.63 -21.51
C ILE A 415 38.27 63.08 -22.00
N SER A 416 38.71 63.28 -23.23
CA SER A 416 38.75 64.64 -23.80
C SER A 416 37.33 65.16 -23.93
N TYR A 417 37.10 66.45 -23.71
CA TYR A 417 35.75 67.03 -23.67
C TYR A 417 34.88 66.78 -24.93
N SER A 418 35.49 66.66 -26.12
CA SER A 418 34.78 66.36 -27.37
C SER A 418 34.67 64.86 -27.69
N GLU A 419 35.25 64.00 -26.84
CA GLU A 419 35.23 62.54 -27.00
C GLU A 419 34.14 61.92 -26.12
N THR A 420 33.76 60.70 -26.48
CA THR A 420 32.84 59.88 -25.69
C THR A 420 33.60 58.75 -25.02
N GLY A 421 33.46 58.62 -23.71
CA GLY A 421 33.93 57.47 -22.96
C GLY A 421 32.92 56.33 -23.03
N GLN A 422 33.39 55.09 -23.01
CA GLN A 422 32.55 53.90 -22.89
C GLN A 422 33.12 52.93 -21.86
N ALA A 423 32.24 52.31 -21.09
CA ALA A 423 32.55 51.25 -20.14
C ALA A 423 31.46 50.17 -20.19
N ARG A 424 31.72 49.01 -19.59
CA ARG A 424 30.75 47.92 -19.46
C ARG A 424 30.58 47.54 -18.01
N LEU A 425 29.34 47.30 -17.61
CA LEU A 425 28.99 46.74 -16.32
C LEU A 425 28.23 45.44 -16.54
N GLN A 426 28.72 44.35 -15.97
CA GLN A 426 28.00 43.07 -16.01
C GLN A 426 26.94 43.03 -14.92
N LEU A 427 25.70 42.77 -15.34
CA LEU A 427 24.59 42.43 -14.45
C LEU A 427 24.40 40.91 -14.52
N THR A 428 24.53 40.22 -13.39
CA THR A 428 24.41 38.77 -13.31
C THR A 428 23.25 38.40 -12.41
N ASN A 429 22.30 37.66 -12.96
CA ASN A 429 21.27 37.00 -12.18
C ASN A 429 21.85 35.71 -11.58
N GLN A 430 21.90 35.61 -10.25
CA GLN A 430 22.39 34.45 -9.51
C GLN A 430 21.23 33.61 -8.92
N SER A 431 20.04 33.72 -9.50
CA SER A 431 18.86 32.98 -9.06
C SER A 431 18.33 32.07 -10.16
N ASP A 432 17.56 31.06 -9.75
CA ASP A 432 16.89 30.11 -10.64
C ASP A 432 15.65 30.71 -11.34
N LEU A 433 15.37 31.99 -11.12
CA LEU A 433 14.23 32.70 -11.67
C LEU A 433 14.67 33.88 -12.53
N PRO A 434 13.94 34.20 -13.61
CA PRO A 434 14.18 35.43 -14.35
C PRO A 434 13.94 36.64 -13.44
N ILE A 435 14.75 37.69 -13.62
CA ILE A 435 14.64 38.96 -12.90
C ILE A 435 14.25 40.05 -13.89
N ASP A 436 13.16 40.75 -13.60
CA ASP A 436 12.70 41.92 -14.33
C ASP A 436 13.35 43.20 -13.78
N VAL A 437 14.35 43.72 -14.51
CA VAL A 437 14.95 45.03 -14.25
C VAL A 437 14.01 46.09 -14.78
N THR A 438 13.35 46.77 -13.85
CA THR A 438 12.26 47.72 -14.09
C THR A 438 12.71 49.15 -14.31
N ASP A 439 13.92 49.52 -13.89
CA ASP A 439 14.49 50.85 -14.12
C ASP A 439 16.01 50.82 -14.00
N ILE A 440 16.69 51.39 -14.99
CA ILE A 440 18.10 51.75 -14.93
C ILE A 440 18.18 53.27 -15.14
N SER A 441 18.84 53.96 -14.21
CA SER A 441 18.90 55.42 -14.25
C SER A 441 20.24 55.97 -13.73
N THR A 442 20.67 57.10 -14.28
CA THR A 442 21.87 57.84 -13.83
C THR A 442 21.43 59.16 -13.19
N GLY A 443 22.15 59.60 -12.16
CA GLY A 443 21.87 60.90 -11.52
C GLY A 443 22.34 62.12 -12.33
N ASP A 444 23.07 61.91 -13.42
CA ASP A 444 23.63 62.96 -14.28
C ASP A 444 23.52 62.55 -15.76
N ALA A 445 22.92 63.42 -16.58
CA ALA A 445 22.69 63.20 -18.02
C ALA A 445 23.96 63.10 -18.85
N GLN A 446 25.11 63.52 -18.31
CA GLN A 446 26.43 63.30 -18.92
C GLN A 446 26.80 61.81 -18.97
N PHE A 447 26.20 60.99 -18.11
CA PHE A 447 26.37 59.53 -18.09
C PHE A 447 25.12 58.87 -18.67
N THR A 448 25.33 58.04 -19.68
CA THR A 448 24.27 57.37 -20.46
C THR A 448 24.39 55.85 -20.33
N HIS A 449 23.31 55.16 -20.65
CA HIS A 449 23.22 53.71 -20.70
C HIS A 449 22.41 53.31 -21.93
N ASP A 450 22.61 52.09 -22.42
CA ASP A 450 21.94 51.57 -23.62
C ASP A 450 20.65 50.80 -23.32
N ILE A 451 20.42 50.41 -22.06
CA ILE A 451 19.28 49.61 -21.61
C ILE A 451 18.57 50.31 -20.46
N ASP A 452 17.28 50.59 -20.62
CA ASP A 452 16.43 51.18 -19.57
C ASP A 452 15.76 50.08 -18.71
N GLN A 453 15.37 48.98 -19.34
CA GLN A 453 14.65 47.84 -18.75
C GLN A 453 15.04 46.54 -19.45
N VAL A 454 15.10 45.44 -18.72
CA VAL A 454 15.49 44.14 -19.27
C VAL A 454 15.08 43.00 -18.34
N VAL A 455 14.60 41.89 -18.92
CA VAL A 455 14.44 40.63 -18.19
C VAL A 455 15.73 39.83 -18.31
N VAL A 456 16.39 39.57 -17.19
CA VAL A 456 17.61 38.77 -17.10
C VAL A 456 17.21 37.35 -16.72
N GLY A 457 17.42 36.38 -17.62
CA GLY A 457 17.11 34.98 -17.38
C GLY A 457 17.85 34.39 -16.18
N ALA A 458 17.39 33.23 -15.71
CA ALA A 458 18.02 32.51 -14.62
C ALA A 458 19.49 32.21 -14.95
N TRP A 459 20.41 32.51 -14.01
CA TRP A 459 21.86 32.34 -14.19
C TRP A 459 22.47 33.10 -15.39
N GLU A 460 21.74 34.05 -15.98
CA GLU A 460 22.21 34.83 -17.12
C GLU A 460 23.03 36.04 -16.69
N THR A 461 24.02 36.40 -17.52
CA THR A 461 24.79 37.64 -17.41
C THR A 461 24.57 38.49 -18.64
N ILE A 462 24.25 39.77 -18.44
CA ILE A 462 24.14 40.77 -19.50
C ILE A 462 25.18 41.88 -19.32
N ASP A 463 25.68 42.42 -20.44
CA ASP A 463 26.54 43.60 -20.44
C ASP A 463 25.67 44.86 -20.57
N LEU A 464 25.69 45.74 -19.58
CA LEU A 464 25.18 47.10 -19.67
C LEU A 464 26.29 48.01 -20.22
N VAL A 465 26.06 48.65 -21.37
CA VAL A 465 27.03 49.58 -21.95
C VAL A 465 26.77 50.96 -21.39
N LEU A 466 27.76 51.50 -20.69
CA LEU A 466 27.72 52.83 -20.12
C LEU A 466 28.50 53.80 -21.02
N GLY A 467 27.93 54.98 -21.24
CA GLY A 467 28.56 56.06 -22.00
C GLY A 467 28.81 57.28 -21.13
N PHE A 468 29.84 58.05 -21.46
CA PHE A 468 30.08 59.37 -20.86
C PHE A 468 30.34 60.40 -21.95
N GLN A 469 29.63 61.53 -21.89
CA GLN A 469 29.88 62.69 -22.73
C GLN A 469 29.94 63.97 -21.87
N ALA A 470 31.02 64.72 -22.02
CA ALA A 470 31.24 65.91 -21.21
C ALA A 470 30.34 67.09 -21.66
N SER A 471 29.69 67.77 -20.71
CA SER A 471 29.05 69.08 -20.92
C SER A 471 29.88 70.23 -20.38
N SER A 472 30.79 69.95 -19.42
CA SER A 472 31.85 70.84 -18.96
C SER A 472 33.11 70.05 -18.61
N LEU A 473 34.27 70.72 -18.60
CA LEU A 473 35.52 70.18 -18.06
C LEU A 473 35.44 69.94 -16.55
N GLY A 474 36.35 69.12 -16.03
CA GLY A 474 36.44 68.75 -14.62
C GLY A 474 36.03 67.31 -14.34
N THR A 475 36.31 66.86 -13.12
CA THR A 475 35.85 65.56 -12.62
C THR A 475 34.33 65.57 -12.44
N LYS A 476 33.67 64.55 -12.97
CA LYS A 476 32.24 64.29 -12.89
C LYS A 476 32.01 63.01 -12.11
N THR A 477 31.09 63.05 -11.17
CA THR A 477 30.68 61.88 -10.39
C THR A 477 29.18 61.81 -10.32
N THR A 478 28.64 60.59 -10.40
CA THR A 478 27.22 60.32 -10.22
C THR A 478 27.02 58.89 -9.74
N THR A 479 25.77 58.50 -9.54
CA THR A 479 25.39 57.13 -9.19
C THR A 479 24.50 56.57 -10.30
N LEU A 480 24.81 55.36 -10.75
CA LEU A 480 23.92 54.50 -11.52
C LEU A 480 23.03 53.75 -10.52
N SER A 481 21.73 53.74 -10.75
CA SER A 481 20.72 53.04 -9.96
C SER A 481 20.05 51.98 -10.84
N VAL A 482 20.10 50.72 -10.42
CA VAL A 482 19.46 49.58 -11.09
C VAL A 482 18.38 49.02 -10.15
N ARG A 483 17.11 49.11 -10.55
CA ARG A 483 15.96 48.64 -9.78
C ARG A 483 15.32 47.44 -10.47
N HIS A 484 15.06 46.39 -9.71
CA HIS A 484 14.30 45.24 -10.18
C HIS A 484 13.01 45.06 -9.35
N GLU A 485 12.04 44.36 -9.93
CA GLU A 485 10.68 44.10 -9.42
C GLU A 485 10.62 43.64 -7.95
N ALA A 486 11.61 42.86 -7.53
CA ALA A 486 11.65 42.26 -6.19
C ALA A 486 12.62 42.95 -5.22
N ALA A 487 13.26 44.05 -5.64
CA ALA A 487 14.20 44.79 -4.80
C ALA A 487 13.46 45.75 -3.86
N LEU A 488 13.76 45.68 -2.55
CA LEU A 488 13.32 46.72 -1.60
C LEU A 488 14.05 48.06 -1.84
N ALA A 489 15.29 48.00 -2.34
CA ALA A 489 16.12 49.14 -2.68
C ALA A 489 16.87 48.88 -4.00
N PRO A 490 17.17 49.92 -4.80
CA PRO A 490 17.96 49.75 -6.01
C PRO A 490 19.42 49.39 -5.70
N ILE A 491 20.05 48.66 -6.62
CA ILE A 491 21.50 48.44 -6.63
C ILE A 491 22.17 49.71 -7.15
N THR A 492 23.18 50.20 -6.44
CA THR A 492 23.88 51.45 -6.79
C THR A 492 25.32 51.20 -7.19
N VAL A 493 25.77 51.83 -8.28
CA VAL A 493 27.17 51.81 -8.75
C VAL A 493 27.66 53.25 -8.88
N ALA A 494 28.82 53.56 -8.30
CA ALA A 494 29.42 54.89 -8.41
C ALA A 494 30.07 55.07 -9.78
N LEU A 495 29.76 56.17 -10.47
CA LEU A 495 30.37 56.50 -11.76
C LEU A 495 31.29 57.71 -11.59
N ARG A 496 32.48 57.65 -12.18
CA ARG A 496 33.46 58.73 -12.22
C ARG A 496 34.01 58.90 -13.62
N ALA A 497 34.17 60.13 -14.07
CA ALA A 497 34.86 60.45 -15.31
C ALA A 497 35.57 61.80 -15.17
N ASP A 498 36.72 61.92 -15.82
CA ASP A 498 37.54 63.12 -15.81
C ASP A 498 37.49 63.78 -17.19
N ALA A 499 36.69 64.85 -17.32
CA ALA A 499 36.60 65.60 -18.57
C ALA A 499 37.78 66.57 -18.70
N THR A 500 38.66 66.31 -19.67
CA THR A 500 39.97 66.99 -19.81
C THR A 500 40.07 67.77 -21.12
N VAL A 501 41.07 68.66 -21.23
CA VAL A 501 41.45 69.29 -22.49
C VAL A 501 42.07 68.24 -23.43
N ALA A 502 41.94 68.41 -24.73
CA ALA A 502 42.47 67.46 -25.70
C ALA A 502 43.97 67.69 -25.93
N LEU A 503 44.73 66.61 -26.06
CA LEU A 503 46.13 66.65 -26.46
C LEU A 503 46.24 66.15 -27.89
N LYS A 504 46.79 66.98 -28.78
CA LYS A 504 47.12 66.53 -30.13
C LYS A 504 48.24 65.49 -30.12
N ASN A 505 49.13 65.59 -29.15
CA ASN A 505 50.29 64.72 -28.97
C ASN A 505 50.30 64.21 -27.53
N SER A 506 49.92 62.95 -27.34
CA SER A 506 49.99 62.26 -26.03
C SER A 506 51.42 61.82 -25.67
N SER A 507 52.33 61.84 -26.64
CA SER A 507 53.76 61.65 -26.43
C SER A 507 54.60 62.50 -27.38
N LEU A 508 55.82 62.81 -26.94
CA LEU A 508 56.78 63.63 -27.67
C LEU A 508 58.10 62.87 -27.80
N SER A 509 58.62 62.76 -29.02
CA SER A 509 59.94 62.15 -29.26
C SER A 509 60.85 63.12 -30.00
N PHE A 510 61.93 63.53 -29.33
CA PHE A 510 62.92 64.46 -29.90
C PHE A 510 63.87 63.79 -30.90
N GLY A 511 63.81 62.46 -31.05
CA GLY A 511 64.74 61.73 -31.92
C GLY A 511 66.18 61.82 -31.42
N ARG A 512 67.12 62.11 -32.33
CA ARG A 512 68.55 62.27 -32.00
C ARG A 512 68.87 63.75 -31.81
N THR A 513 69.39 64.09 -30.64
CA THR A 513 69.87 65.42 -30.30
C THR A 513 71.29 65.31 -29.75
N ASP A 514 72.23 66.01 -30.38
CA ASP A 514 73.63 65.98 -29.94
C ASP A 514 73.79 66.59 -28.54
N PRO A 515 74.67 66.04 -27.69
CA PRO A 515 74.98 66.61 -26.38
C PRO A 515 75.30 68.10 -26.44
N GLY A 516 74.65 68.89 -25.60
CA GLY A 516 74.80 70.34 -25.54
C GLY A 516 74.04 71.14 -26.62
N ARG A 517 73.34 70.48 -27.55
CA ARG A 517 72.38 71.13 -28.46
C ARG A 517 70.97 71.08 -27.88
N THR A 518 70.20 72.13 -28.11
CA THR A 518 68.78 72.18 -27.71
C THR A 518 67.90 71.93 -28.91
N ALA A 519 67.01 70.94 -28.80
CA ALA A 519 65.92 70.71 -29.75
C ALA A 519 64.60 71.20 -29.15
N TRP A 520 63.66 71.64 -30.00
CA TRP A 520 62.35 72.15 -29.60
C TRP A 520 61.26 71.38 -30.32
N LEU A 521 60.26 70.92 -29.58
CA LEU A 521 59.06 70.35 -30.17
C LEU A 521 57.80 70.84 -29.43
N PRO A 522 56.70 71.12 -30.15
CA PRO A 522 55.46 71.57 -29.54
C PRO A 522 54.67 70.40 -28.93
N VAL A 523 54.02 70.69 -27.80
CA VAL A 523 52.86 69.96 -27.30
C VAL A 523 51.64 70.84 -27.53
N THR A 524 50.78 70.47 -28.48
CA THR A 524 49.53 71.20 -28.73
C THR A 524 48.45 70.73 -27.75
N ILE A 525 47.98 71.67 -26.94
CA ILE A 525 46.85 71.49 -26.02
C ILE A 525 45.65 72.21 -26.64
N GLU A 526 44.57 71.49 -26.87
CA GLU A 526 43.34 72.00 -27.46
C GLU A 526 42.26 72.11 -26.39
N ASN A 527 41.62 73.27 -26.30
CA ASN A 527 40.44 73.48 -25.46
C ASN A 527 39.19 73.43 -26.33
N PRO A 528 38.57 72.25 -26.50
CA PRO A 528 37.33 72.12 -27.27
C PRO A 528 36.09 72.64 -26.52
N SER A 529 36.24 73.20 -25.31
CA SER A 529 35.10 73.71 -24.53
C SER A 529 34.73 75.14 -24.94
N GLY A 530 33.47 75.52 -24.65
CA GLY A 530 32.95 76.86 -24.93
C GLY A 530 33.41 77.98 -23.99
N SER A 531 34.33 77.67 -23.05
CA SER A 531 34.85 78.61 -22.06
C SER A 531 36.37 78.55 -22.02
N ASP A 532 37.02 79.65 -21.62
CA ASP A 532 38.47 79.69 -21.45
C ASP A 532 38.94 78.74 -20.33
N VAL A 533 40.08 78.08 -20.55
CA VAL A 533 40.68 77.14 -19.59
C VAL A 533 42.02 77.66 -19.13
N THR A 534 42.20 77.75 -17.81
CA THR A 534 43.47 78.15 -17.20
C THR A 534 44.28 76.91 -16.82
N ILE A 535 45.47 76.78 -17.41
CA ILE A 535 46.50 75.83 -16.97
C ILE A 535 47.31 76.48 -15.85
N THR A 536 47.26 75.89 -14.66
CA THR A 536 47.87 76.46 -13.45
C THR A 536 49.33 76.05 -13.27
N SER A 537 49.77 74.99 -13.94
CA SER A 537 51.16 74.55 -13.93
C SER A 537 51.49 73.65 -15.11
N ILE A 538 52.67 73.78 -15.68
CA ILE A 538 53.26 72.83 -16.64
C ILE A 538 54.68 72.55 -16.18
N ILE A 539 54.94 71.32 -15.74
CA ILE A 539 56.22 70.92 -15.12
C ILE A 539 56.66 69.57 -15.69
N SER A 540 57.95 69.46 -16.00
CA SER A 540 58.60 68.18 -16.31
C SER A 540 59.25 67.59 -15.06
N ASP A 541 59.10 66.28 -14.85
CA ASP A 541 59.81 65.53 -13.80
C ASP A 541 61.32 65.38 -14.06
N ASN A 542 61.77 65.70 -15.28
CA ASN A 542 63.16 65.67 -15.70
C ASN A 542 63.59 67.06 -16.17
N PRO A 543 64.61 67.68 -15.54
CA PRO A 543 65.03 69.05 -15.84
C PRO A 543 65.66 69.21 -17.24
N ARG A 544 65.88 68.11 -17.97
CA ARG A 544 66.40 68.14 -19.35
C ARG A 544 65.32 68.51 -20.36
N PHE A 545 64.06 68.37 -19.97
CA PHE A 545 62.90 68.79 -20.74
C PHE A 545 62.29 70.00 -20.04
N VAL A 546 62.33 71.17 -20.69
CA VAL A 546 61.90 72.43 -20.10
C VAL A 546 60.80 73.03 -20.97
N PRO A 547 59.56 73.15 -20.49
CA PRO A 547 58.51 73.86 -21.21
C PRO A 547 58.82 75.36 -21.25
N ASP A 548 58.49 76.03 -22.34
CA ASP A 548 58.66 77.47 -22.53
C ASP A 548 57.64 78.31 -21.74
N CYS A 549 56.52 77.70 -21.34
CA CYS A 549 55.53 78.29 -20.45
C CYS A 549 55.22 77.37 -19.27
N ASN A 550 55.05 77.97 -18.09
CA ASN A 550 54.67 77.25 -16.86
C ASN A 550 53.17 77.40 -16.55
N THR A 551 52.50 78.38 -17.14
CA THR A 551 51.05 78.61 -17.06
C THR A 551 50.57 79.23 -18.36
N CYS A 552 49.32 78.96 -18.74
CA CYS A 552 48.70 79.56 -19.92
C CYS A 552 47.17 79.56 -19.79
N VAL A 553 46.51 80.43 -20.56
CA VAL A 553 45.05 80.40 -20.75
C VAL A 553 44.79 79.96 -22.19
N ILE A 554 44.00 78.91 -22.34
CA ILE A 554 43.59 78.40 -23.66
C ILE A 554 42.18 78.94 -23.91
N PRO A 555 41.98 79.81 -24.92
CA PRO A 555 40.67 80.40 -25.18
C PRO A 555 39.64 79.33 -25.56
N ALA A 556 38.36 79.65 -25.37
CA ALA A 556 37.25 78.80 -25.80
C ALA A 556 37.39 78.35 -27.27
N ASN A 557 37.24 77.05 -27.53
CA ASN A 557 37.44 76.40 -28.84
C ASN A 557 38.82 76.68 -29.49
N GLY A 558 39.81 77.06 -28.69
CA GLY A 558 41.16 77.39 -29.15
C GLY A 558 42.21 76.34 -28.80
N SER A 559 43.45 76.60 -29.18
CA SER A 559 44.60 75.75 -28.87
C SER A 559 45.82 76.57 -28.52
N VAL A 560 46.73 75.99 -27.74
CA VAL A 560 48.04 76.56 -27.41
C VAL A 560 49.12 75.52 -27.68
N ASP A 561 50.19 75.94 -28.35
CA ASP A 561 51.41 75.15 -28.49
C ASP A 561 52.36 75.52 -27.35
N VAL A 562 52.70 74.52 -26.54
CA VAL A 562 53.74 74.63 -25.51
C VAL A 562 55.02 74.05 -26.08
N LEU A 563 56.05 74.87 -26.30
CA LEU A 563 57.32 74.38 -26.82
C LEU A 563 58.13 73.78 -25.69
N VAL A 564 58.51 72.51 -25.85
CA VAL A 564 59.40 71.83 -24.90
C VAL A 564 60.81 71.82 -25.47
N ALA A 565 61.76 72.37 -24.70
CA ALA A 565 63.19 72.29 -24.98
C ALA A 565 63.77 70.99 -24.45
N PHE A 566 64.53 70.26 -25.26
CA PHE A 566 65.34 69.12 -24.82
C PHE A 566 66.83 69.41 -25.03
N THR A 567 67.61 69.35 -23.96
CA THR A 567 69.08 69.52 -24.02
C THR A 567 69.80 68.36 -23.33
N PRO A 568 70.26 67.34 -24.10
CA PRO A 568 70.97 66.20 -23.53
C PRO A 568 72.40 66.55 -23.11
N LEU A 569 72.92 65.82 -22.11
CA LEU A 569 74.33 65.87 -21.71
C LEU A 569 75.19 64.78 -22.35
N ASP A 570 74.55 63.72 -22.80
CA ASP A 570 75.18 62.55 -23.41
C ASP A 570 74.22 61.92 -24.43
N TYR A 571 74.68 60.86 -25.09
CA TYR A 571 73.90 60.14 -26.10
C TYR A 571 72.92 59.13 -25.48
N SER A 572 72.79 59.07 -24.14
CA SER A 572 71.86 58.13 -23.49
C SER A 572 70.42 58.57 -23.71
N GLN A 573 69.51 57.59 -23.74
CA GLN A 573 68.08 57.85 -23.81
C GLN A 573 67.60 58.46 -22.50
N GLN A 574 66.82 59.54 -22.61
CA GLN A 574 66.22 60.21 -21.46
C GLN A 574 64.71 60.24 -21.64
N SER A 575 63.99 59.96 -20.56
CA SER A 575 62.53 60.04 -20.49
C SER A 575 62.09 61.04 -19.44
N ALA A 576 60.90 61.59 -19.64
CA ALA A 576 60.24 62.48 -18.71
C ALA A 576 58.72 62.37 -18.84
N GLN A 577 58.02 62.84 -17.82
CA GLN A 577 56.59 63.08 -17.83
C GLN A 577 56.34 64.57 -17.62
N LEU A 578 55.68 65.19 -18.59
CA LEU A 578 55.19 66.56 -18.47
C LEU A 578 53.81 66.53 -17.81
N SER A 579 53.71 67.10 -16.63
CA SER A 579 52.46 67.26 -15.87
C SER A 579 51.83 68.61 -16.22
N ILE A 580 50.63 68.60 -16.79
CA ILE A 580 49.86 69.78 -17.17
C ILE A 580 48.68 69.89 -16.20
N THR A 581 48.81 70.76 -15.21
CA THR A 581 47.84 70.91 -14.13
C THR A 581 46.67 71.77 -14.58
N HIS A 582 45.53 71.10 -14.76
CA HIS A 582 44.19 71.67 -14.78
C HIS A 582 43.29 70.78 -13.92
N ASN A 583 41.99 71.03 -13.86
CA ASN A 583 41.06 70.14 -13.16
C ASN A 583 40.49 69.12 -14.16
N PRO A 584 40.96 67.85 -14.20
CA PRO A 584 42.10 67.21 -13.49
C PRO A 584 43.42 67.26 -14.29
N THR A 585 44.56 66.97 -13.65
CA THR A 585 45.89 67.02 -14.30
C THR A 585 46.04 65.94 -15.38
N ILE A 586 46.56 66.33 -16.54
CA ILE A 586 46.92 65.42 -17.63
C ILE A 586 48.44 65.31 -17.79
N PHE A 587 48.88 64.24 -18.44
CA PHE A 587 50.30 63.92 -18.58
C PHE A 587 50.68 63.67 -20.04
N VAL A 588 51.89 64.11 -20.42
CA VAL A 588 52.50 63.82 -21.71
C VAL A 588 53.81 63.08 -21.49
N GLY A 589 53.97 61.91 -22.11
CA GLY A 589 55.22 61.16 -22.07
C GLY A 589 56.23 61.75 -23.04
N ILE A 590 57.46 62.02 -22.58
CA ILE A 590 58.50 62.65 -23.39
C ILE A 590 59.73 61.76 -23.41
N VAL A 591 60.30 61.55 -24.59
CA VAL A 591 61.55 60.79 -24.78
C VAL A 591 62.51 61.57 -25.69
N GLY A 592 63.77 61.63 -25.28
CA GLY A 592 64.88 62.19 -26.05
C GLY A 592 66.01 61.18 -26.21
N ASN A 593 66.77 61.30 -27.30
CA ASN A 593 67.92 60.45 -27.65
C ASN A 593 67.58 58.96 -27.77
N ASN A 594 66.95 58.58 -28.87
CA ASN A 594 66.71 57.16 -29.19
C ASN A 594 67.87 56.54 -29.99
N TYR A 595 69.09 56.55 -29.42
CA TYR A 595 70.22 55.86 -30.04
C TYR A 595 70.01 54.35 -29.95
N PRO A 596 69.89 53.60 -31.08
CA PRO A 596 69.95 52.16 -31.01
C PRO A 596 71.31 51.79 -30.40
N ARG A 597 71.31 50.86 -29.44
CA ARG A 597 72.50 50.39 -28.73
C ARG A 597 73.55 49.97 -29.77
N GLN A 598 74.49 50.85 -30.12
CA GLN A 598 75.60 50.49 -30.99
C GLN A 598 76.48 49.56 -30.17
N THR A 599 76.59 48.29 -30.59
CA THR A 599 77.69 47.45 -30.13
C THR A 599 78.97 48.18 -30.49
N SER A 600 79.78 48.46 -29.48
CA SER A 600 81.04 49.22 -29.58
C SER A 600 81.85 48.79 -30.81
N PRO A 601 82.51 49.71 -31.54
CA PRO A 601 83.44 49.32 -32.59
C PRO A 601 84.53 48.43 -31.98
N GLY A 602 84.72 47.24 -32.52
CA GLY A 602 85.80 46.34 -32.10
C GLY A 602 87.14 47.00 -32.33
N ILE A 603 87.95 47.07 -31.27
CA ILE A 603 89.38 47.41 -31.35
C ILE A 603 90.06 46.21 -32.00
N ASP A 604 90.88 46.41 -33.04
CA ASP A 604 91.67 45.30 -33.58
C ASP A 604 92.89 45.01 -32.68
N ALA A 605 93.57 43.89 -32.94
CA ALA A 605 94.67 43.37 -32.11
C ALA A 605 95.93 44.27 -32.07
N SER A 606 95.92 45.44 -32.69
CA SER A 606 97.02 46.42 -32.66
C SER A 606 96.73 47.65 -31.78
N GLY A 607 95.52 47.79 -31.23
CA GLY A 607 95.20 48.84 -30.26
C GLY A 607 94.93 50.23 -30.86
N GLU A 608 94.81 50.37 -32.17
CA GLU A 608 94.40 51.61 -32.84
C GLU A 608 92.88 51.62 -33.11
N PRO A 609 92.20 52.79 -32.99
CA PRO A 609 90.81 52.91 -33.38
C PRO A 609 90.67 52.80 -34.91
N LEU A 610 89.74 51.98 -35.39
CA LEU A 610 89.36 51.97 -36.81
C LEU A 610 88.79 53.35 -37.18
N GLU A 611 89.56 54.16 -37.90
CA GLU A 611 89.09 55.42 -38.49
C GLU A 611 87.89 55.15 -39.38
N THR A 612 86.70 55.50 -38.89
CA THR A 612 85.48 55.53 -39.68
C THR A 612 85.46 56.84 -40.43
N LEU A 613 85.82 56.79 -41.71
CA LEU A 613 85.68 57.90 -42.65
C LEU A 613 84.18 58.26 -42.77
N GLN A 614 83.74 59.28 -42.02
CA GLN A 614 82.43 59.88 -42.25
C GLN A 614 82.50 60.75 -43.50
N VAL A 615 81.90 60.27 -44.58
CA VAL A 615 81.59 61.11 -45.75
C VAL A 615 80.33 61.91 -45.42
N PRO A 616 80.35 63.26 -45.44
CA PRO A 616 79.12 64.03 -45.36
C PRO A 616 78.45 63.95 -46.73
N PHE A 617 77.14 63.71 -46.81
CA PHE A 617 76.21 64.39 -47.70
C PHE A 617 74.84 63.72 -47.63
N GLY A 618 73.81 64.53 -47.40
CA GLY A 618 72.44 64.17 -47.69
C GLY A 618 72.20 64.10 -49.20
N GLY A 619 71.14 63.41 -49.59
CA GLY A 619 70.64 63.37 -50.97
C GLY A 619 70.39 61.96 -51.45
N GLU A 620 69.12 61.56 -51.43
CA GLU A 620 68.61 60.32 -52.02
C GLU A 620 68.76 60.29 -53.56
N TRP A 621 69.97 60.20 -54.14
CA TRP A 621 70.10 60.02 -55.61
C TRP A 621 71.33 59.22 -56.09
N LEU A 622 71.95 58.36 -55.25
CA LEU A 622 73.10 57.53 -55.68
C LEU A 622 73.03 56.02 -55.34
N ALA A 623 71.95 55.53 -54.73
CA ALA A 623 71.77 54.09 -54.49
C ALA A 623 71.50 53.28 -55.77
N SER A 624 70.92 53.91 -56.80
CA SER A 624 70.51 53.22 -58.04
C SER A 624 71.61 53.08 -59.08
N LEU A 625 72.76 53.76 -58.93
CA LEU A 625 73.86 53.75 -59.90
C LEU A 625 74.97 52.75 -59.54
N LEU A 626 75.10 52.36 -58.26
CA LEU A 626 76.08 51.37 -57.81
C LEU A 626 75.64 49.90 -58.05
N VAL A 627 74.34 49.63 -58.15
CA VAL A 627 73.83 48.29 -58.49
C VAL A 627 74.01 47.97 -59.98
N CYS A 628 74.02 48.98 -60.85
CA CYS A 628 74.25 48.80 -62.29
C CYS A 628 75.74 48.61 -62.65
N PHE A 629 76.67 49.20 -61.91
CA PHE A 629 78.11 49.08 -62.18
C PHE A 629 78.71 47.73 -61.71
N TYR A 630 78.16 47.12 -60.67
CA TYR A 630 78.59 45.79 -60.19
C TYR A 630 78.14 44.65 -61.12
N ALA A 631 77.02 44.82 -61.84
CA ALA A 631 76.52 43.86 -62.82
C ALA A 631 77.27 43.92 -64.17
N LEU A 632 77.83 45.07 -64.56
CA LEU A 632 78.56 45.23 -65.83
C LEU A 632 80.01 44.69 -65.78
N ILE A 633 80.65 44.74 -64.61
CA ILE A 633 82.04 44.26 -64.44
C ILE A 633 82.11 42.73 -64.30
N ARG A 634 81.04 42.06 -63.84
CA ARG A 634 80.97 40.59 -63.79
C ARG A 634 80.76 39.90 -65.14
N ARG A 635 80.52 40.64 -66.24
CA ARG A 635 80.32 40.09 -67.59
C ARG A 635 81.52 40.29 -68.54
N ARG A 636 82.64 40.81 -68.05
CA ARG A 636 83.91 40.96 -68.80
C ARG A 636 85.12 40.24 -68.18
N LEU A 637 84.88 39.42 -67.16
CA LEU A 637 85.84 38.45 -66.62
C LEU A 637 85.15 37.07 -66.60
N SER A 638 84.98 36.51 -67.80
CA SER A 638 84.74 35.10 -68.10
C SER A 638 85.67 34.70 -69.23
#